data_AF-A0A3F3QI84-F1
#
_entry.id   AF-A0A3F3QI84-F1
#
_cell.length_a   1.000
_cell.length_b   1.000
_cell.length_c   1.000
_cell.angle_alpha   90.00
_cell.angle_beta   90.00
_cell.angle_gamma   90.00
#
_symmetry.space_group_name_H-M   'P 1'
#
loop_
_entity.id
_entity.type
_entity.pdbx_description
1 polymer ?
#
loop_
_entity_poly.entity_id
_entity_poly.type
_entity_poly.pdbx_seq_one_letter_code
_entity_poly.pdbx_strand_id
1 'polypeptide(L)'
;MTSLKSLQNLRHAFTWNMLIAYALIATSVFSYGFDDAVYSTIQTMDSFEKQFGTYDNSTGEYGFSTQHLAFLNSLGLPAKAAGTFIGWAIGEYYGRRACFIGMQLMCIVGISVSYSATTFGQILAGRMIVQCFIGWEDWLVPMFLAEISPSVVRGATVVIYVFAHMFGSFICAIITYETAKLEGNVAWKIPIGVMWAFPCFNLLCSWLVPESPRWLVRKNKIQAATKQLEYLNKGKDIDVADEVAFLQASVEANAQTKGSWAELLQGTNRRRTMIAVMTAAFNQLTGQAFVSQYGSLFVKSLNVMNPFAFTLLSRGISTMGPLVTFSLVDTTGRRPIYLIGGTMTTALLMTCGGLGTGTITDGKKRGVCGVLMMYGLFYIMSFGSISVITGAETPHLRLRDKTSVVAWLIRIVCDFAVSYSLPYLLKAPYADLQSKVGFIYGSLAALGVVCGYFFLPELTGRSLEELEEMWQRRIPARKFADWDSDRTGSIEAKEGGTEEDAEKAKGGLSQAYASVRAAFTSGRTKSKDWRRHQLKRAWWMVEDNKGRILDALRADLNKHPLEAMLGELTGLQNDILRTLDKLDEWTKDEKPTRWDPINFLGGTVVRQEPLGVSLIIGAWNFPFMLTLQPLVAAIAAGCAVVLKPSEVAQASQDLLMEIIPKYLDRDAIQCISAGPFEMKHILETRFDHIFYTGSAKVAKIVYTAAAKYLTPVTLELGGQGPAIVAPSADIDLAAKHVAWAKFMNAGQVCINVNHVLIDPSIREAFVTRLIHYFDEFTGGRENQPDYCSRIINERNFDRLESLLDRTSGKVIYGGIRNRQTRYFGPTIVVNVNPDDSLLSEELFGPILPIIDADLDTAISFTRSNEHPLALYAFTNVESEKTRIQNETASGGVTFNDCILHAAALDAPFGGVGNSGIGSYHGKYGILAFSHLRTYANAIPTWMEGVMGARYPPYSDANMTKLSPPVKAPFDREGNDITSRSKFLSTAATLAVLGFSVWMFGAREKLPPYAKNWLRK
;
A
#
# COMPACT_ATOMS: atom_id res chain seq x y z
N MET A 1 -1.39 -20.68 27.09
CA MET A 1 -2.24 -21.16 25.96
C MET A 1 -1.96 -20.44 24.63
N THR A 2 -1.32 -19.26 24.62
CA THR A 2 -0.96 -18.49 23.41
C THR A 2 0.19 -19.07 22.58
N SER A 3 1.15 -19.81 23.17
CA SER A 3 2.30 -20.37 22.43
C SER A 3 2.03 -21.67 21.65
N LEU A 4 0.93 -22.38 21.95
CA LEU A 4 0.54 -23.61 21.23
C LEU A 4 -0.26 -23.28 19.95
N LYS A 5 -1.06 -22.20 19.97
CA LYS A 5 -1.73 -21.68 18.77
C LYS A 5 -0.74 -21.06 17.76
N SER A 6 0.38 -20.48 18.23
CA SER A 6 1.40 -19.91 17.33
C SER A 6 2.19 -20.98 16.56
N LEU A 7 2.47 -22.14 17.16
CA LEU A 7 3.10 -23.28 16.49
C LEU A 7 2.20 -23.90 15.42
N GLN A 8 0.88 -23.93 15.63
CA GLN A 8 -0.08 -24.33 14.58
C GLN A 8 -0.12 -23.33 13.42
N ASN A 9 -0.08 -22.02 13.71
CA ASN A 9 0.02 -20.97 12.67
C ASN A 9 1.33 -21.04 11.87
N LEU A 10 2.46 -21.37 12.53
CA LEU A 10 3.76 -21.58 11.87
C LEU A 10 3.71 -22.72 10.84
N ARG A 11 3.01 -23.83 11.14
CA ARG A 11 2.88 -24.97 10.22
C ARG A 11 2.07 -24.64 8.97
N HIS A 12 1.08 -23.75 9.07
CA HIS A 12 0.31 -23.25 7.92
C HIS A 12 1.05 -22.15 7.14
N ALA A 13 2.10 -21.54 7.72
CA ALA A 13 2.87 -20.48 7.08
C ALA A 13 3.90 -20.98 6.06
N PHE A 14 4.49 -22.16 6.25
CA PHE A 14 5.54 -22.68 5.35
C PHE A 14 5.00 -23.69 4.32
N THR A 15 5.44 -23.57 3.05
CA THR A 15 5.31 -24.65 2.06
C THR A 15 6.59 -25.49 2.00
N TRP A 16 6.51 -26.67 1.38
CA TRP A 16 7.68 -27.53 1.22
C TRP A 16 8.76 -26.89 0.33
N ASN A 17 8.34 -26.18 -0.73
CA ASN A 17 9.26 -25.47 -1.62
C ASN A 17 9.95 -24.29 -0.92
N MET A 18 9.25 -23.55 -0.05
CA MET A 18 9.85 -22.51 0.78
C MET A 18 10.91 -23.10 1.72
N LEU A 19 10.60 -24.21 2.40
CA LEU A 19 11.55 -24.86 3.32
C LEU A 19 12.80 -25.36 2.60
N ILE A 20 12.67 -25.95 1.41
CA ILE A 20 13.81 -26.38 0.59
C ILE A 20 14.67 -25.17 0.20
N ALA A 21 14.05 -24.09 -0.28
CA ALA A 21 14.76 -22.87 -0.63
C ALA A 21 15.50 -22.26 0.57
N TYR A 22 14.85 -22.18 1.74
CA TYR A 22 15.46 -21.65 2.96
C TYR A 22 16.61 -22.53 3.44
N ALA A 23 16.46 -23.86 3.39
CA ALA A 23 17.52 -24.78 3.77
C ALA A 23 18.76 -24.63 2.87
N LEU A 24 18.57 -24.54 1.55
CA LEU A 24 19.67 -24.36 0.58
C LEU A 24 20.36 -23.00 0.69
N ILE A 25 19.59 -21.93 0.91
CA ILE A 25 20.15 -20.60 1.14
C ILE A 25 20.91 -20.59 2.48
N ALA A 26 20.40 -21.28 3.51
CA ALA A 26 21.05 -21.37 4.81
C ALA A 26 22.34 -22.21 4.78
N THR A 27 22.41 -23.28 3.97
CA THR A 27 23.62 -24.10 3.86
C THR A 27 24.81 -23.35 3.26
N SER A 28 24.62 -22.24 2.55
CA SER A 28 25.76 -21.40 2.14
C SER A 28 26.45 -20.75 3.34
N VAL A 29 25.66 -20.35 4.32
CA VAL A 29 26.12 -19.68 5.55
C VAL A 29 26.93 -20.60 6.45
N PHE A 30 26.83 -21.91 6.26
CA PHE A 30 27.72 -22.85 6.94
C PHE A 30 29.17 -22.54 6.59
N SER A 31 29.48 -22.17 5.35
CA SER A 31 30.83 -21.79 4.91
C SER A 31 31.35 -20.58 5.68
N TYR A 32 30.51 -19.56 5.94
CA TYR A 32 30.89 -18.42 6.77
C TYR A 32 31.18 -18.85 8.21
N GLY A 33 30.27 -19.62 8.82
CA GLY A 33 30.47 -20.10 10.20
C GLY A 33 31.71 -20.96 10.36
N PHE A 34 31.99 -21.76 9.34
CA PHE A 34 33.16 -22.63 9.27
C PHE A 34 34.45 -21.80 9.15
N ASP A 35 34.50 -20.78 8.29
CA ASP A 35 35.67 -19.88 8.16
C ASP A 35 36.03 -19.20 9.50
N ASP A 36 35.03 -18.65 10.21
CA ASP A 36 35.22 -17.98 11.51
C ASP A 36 35.85 -18.94 12.54
N ALA A 37 35.35 -20.18 12.60
CA ALA A 37 35.85 -21.20 13.53
C ALA A 37 37.22 -21.76 13.12
N VAL A 38 37.44 -22.03 11.83
CA VAL A 38 38.71 -22.57 11.31
C VAL A 38 39.85 -21.66 11.71
N TYR A 39 39.80 -20.39 11.33
CA TYR A 39 40.93 -19.50 11.57
C TYR A 39 41.13 -19.16 13.06
N SER A 40 40.06 -19.14 13.86
CA SER A 40 40.19 -18.98 15.32
C SER A 40 40.91 -20.16 15.99
N THR A 41 40.82 -21.37 15.42
CA THR A 41 41.37 -22.60 16.03
C THR A 41 42.69 -23.04 15.39
N ILE A 42 42.85 -22.97 14.06
CA ILE A 42 44.12 -23.36 13.42
C ILE A 42 45.28 -22.45 13.84
N GLN A 43 45.02 -21.16 14.11
CA GLN A 43 46.07 -20.25 14.61
C GLN A 43 46.60 -20.64 16.00
N THR A 44 45.90 -21.53 16.71
CA THR A 44 46.34 -22.09 18.01
C THR A 44 46.98 -23.47 17.89
N MET A 45 46.95 -24.09 16.70
CA MET A 45 47.57 -25.39 16.42
C MET A 45 49.08 -25.22 16.21
N ASP A 46 49.87 -26.06 16.89
CA ASP A 46 51.33 -25.98 16.85
C ASP A 46 51.90 -26.25 15.44
N SER A 47 51.24 -27.08 14.63
CA SER A 47 51.67 -27.34 13.24
C SER A 47 51.49 -26.13 12.33
N PHE A 48 50.45 -25.32 12.56
CA PHE A 48 50.20 -24.09 11.82
C PHE A 48 51.17 -22.98 12.26
N GLU A 49 51.43 -22.88 13.57
CA GLU A 49 52.45 -21.97 14.14
C GLU A 49 53.85 -22.29 13.60
N LYS A 50 54.23 -23.57 13.47
CA LYS A 50 55.52 -23.99 12.87
C LYS A 50 55.64 -23.67 11.38
N GLN A 51 54.56 -23.81 10.62
CA GLN A 51 54.55 -23.59 9.17
C GLN A 51 54.59 -22.11 8.80
N PHE A 52 53.87 -21.26 9.54
CA PHE A 52 53.59 -19.88 9.15
C PHE A 52 54.00 -18.82 10.19
N GLY A 53 54.38 -19.24 11.40
CA GLY A 53 54.82 -18.34 12.47
C GLY A 53 56.29 -17.92 12.33
N THR A 54 56.67 -16.94 13.15
CA THR A 54 58.05 -16.45 13.25
C THR A 54 58.75 -17.11 14.43
N TYR A 55 59.99 -17.56 14.24
CA TYR A 55 60.79 -18.13 15.32
C TYR A 55 61.27 -17.03 16.26
N ASP A 56 60.92 -17.13 17.55
CA ASP A 56 61.37 -16.16 18.57
C ASP A 56 62.62 -16.69 19.28
N ASN A 57 63.75 -16.00 19.07
CA ASN A 57 65.05 -16.37 19.65
C ASN A 57 65.09 -16.24 21.18
N SER A 58 64.10 -15.58 21.82
CA SER A 58 64.06 -15.35 23.27
C SER A 58 63.32 -16.43 24.06
N THR A 59 62.31 -17.08 23.46
CA THR A 59 61.50 -18.14 24.10
C THR A 59 61.78 -19.54 23.55
N GLY A 60 62.47 -19.65 22.40
CA GLY A 60 62.79 -20.94 21.78
C GLY A 60 61.60 -21.63 21.10
N GLU A 61 60.48 -20.91 20.91
CA GLU A 61 59.24 -21.42 20.35
C GLU A 61 58.84 -20.65 19.07
N TYR A 62 58.11 -21.33 18.18
CA TYR A 62 57.47 -20.69 17.03
C TYR A 62 56.20 -20.00 17.49
N GLY A 63 56.05 -18.71 17.19
CA GLY A 63 54.86 -17.95 17.56
C GLY A 63 54.52 -16.88 16.54
N PHE A 64 53.25 -16.48 16.48
CA PHE A 64 52.87 -15.33 15.67
C PHE A 64 53.13 -14.03 16.42
N SER A 65 53.91 -13.14 15.79
CA SER A 65 54.01 -11.75 16.22
C SER A 65 52.64 -11.05 16.24
N THR A 66 52.50 -10.01 17.06
CA THR A 66 51.26 -9.23 17.18
C THR A 66 50.77 -8.70 15.84
N GLN A 67 51.69 -8.31 14.95
CA GLN A 67 51.37 -7.85 13.59
C GLN A 67 50.85 -8.98 12.70
N HIS A 68 51.47 -10.17 12.72
CA HIS A 68 51.00 -11.30 11.92
C HIS A 68 49.61 -11.78 12.37
N LEU A 69 49.32 -11.78 13.68
CA LEU A 69 47.98 -12.10 14.20
C LEU A 69 46.92 -11.04 13.86
N ALA A 70 47.31 -9.76 13.90
CA ALA A 70 46.42 -8.67 13.50
C ALA A 70 46.11 -8.79 12.00
N PHE A 71 47.13 -8.96 11.16
CA PHE A 71 46.98 -9.15 9.71
C PHE A 71 46.15 -10.36 9.35
N LEU A 72 46.42 -11.52 9.96
CA LEU A 72 45.69 -12.75 9.67
C LEU A 72 44.18 -12.57 9.90
N ASN A 73 43.77 -11.84 10.94
CA ASN A 73 42.36 -11.68 11.30
C ASN A 73 41.69 -10.40 10.76
N SER A 74 42.43 -9.32 10.49
CA SER A 74 41.85 -8.04 10.09
C SER A 74 42.00 -7.70 8.60
N LEU A 75 43.06 -8.15 7.90
CA LEU A 75 43.27 -7.80 6.47
C LEU A 75 42.23 -8.42 5.53
N GLY A 76 41.54 -9.47 5.96
CA GLY A 76 40.39 -10.02 5.23
C GLY A 76 39.16 -9.09 5.22
N LEU A 77 39.04 -8.20 6.20
CA LEU A 77 37.85 -7.37 6.37
C LEU A 77 37.67 -6.29 5.29
N PRO A 78 38.73 -5.62 4.78
CA PRO A 78 38.63 -4.81 3.57
C PRO A 78 38.13 -5.59 2.34
N ALA A 79 38.58 -6.84 2.17
CA ALA A 79 38.10 -7.70 1.09
C ALA A 79 36.62 -8.07 1.28
N LYS A 80 36.20 -8.29 2.54
CA LYS A 80 34.78 -8.45 2.91
C LYS A 80 33.93 -7.22 2.57
N ALA A 81 34.44 -6.01 2.83
CA ALA A 81 33.76 -4.78 2.43
C ALA A 81 33.62 -4.65 0.90
N ALA A 82 34.67 -4.99 0.16
CA ALA A 82 34.63 -5.02 -1.31
C ALA A 82 33.60 -6.06 -1.82
N GLY A 83 33.57 -7.25 -1.22
CA GLY A 83 32.60 -8.30 -1.53
C GLY A 83 31.15 -7.86 -1.32
N THR A 84 30.88 -7.08 -0.28
CA THR A 84 29.56 -6.48 -0.02
C THR A 84 29.10 -5.60 -1.19
N PHE A 85 30.00 -4.76 -1.73
CA PHE A 85 29.70 -3.89 -2.87
C PHE A 85 29.56 -4.66 -4.19
N ILE A 86 30.46 -5.61 -4.46
CA ILE A 86 30.40 -6.47 -5.65
C ILE A 86 29.08 -7.23 -5.65
N GLY A 87 28.70 -7.75 -4.49
CA GLY A 87 27.46 -8.48 -4.36
C GLY A 87 26.22 -7.64 -4.59
N TRP A 88 26.21 -6.44 -4.03
CA TRP A 88 25.18 -5.46 -4.32
C TRP A 88 25.05 -5.19 -5.81
N ALA A 89 26.15 -4.89 -6.49
CA ALA A 89 26.14 -4.61 -7.92
C ALA A 89 25.58 -5.79 -8.72
N ILE A 90 26.10 -7.00 -8.51
CA ILE A 90 25.66 -8.19 -9.27
C ILE A 90 24.18 -8.52 -8.98
N GLY A 91 23.76 -8.46 -7.71
CA GLY A 91 22.37 -8.73 -7.33
C GLY A 91 21.38 -7.71 -7.90
N GLU A 92 21.78 -6.44 -8.04
CA GLU A 92 20.93 -5.39 -8.61
C GLU A 92 20.75 -5.54 -10.14
N TYR A 93 21.82 -5.92 -10.85
CA TYR A 93 21.80 -6.07 -12.31
C TYR A 93 21.27 -7.44 -12.77
N TYR A 94 21.75 -8.54 -12.18
CA TYR A 94 21.52 -9.90 -12.66
C TYR A 94 20.53 -10.73 -11.83
N GLY A 95 20.11 -10.25 -10.66
CA GLY A 95 19.15 -10.93 -9.79
C GLY A 95 19.79 -11.68 -8.63
N ARG A 96 18.99 -12.14 -7.66
CA ARG A 96 19.47 -12.77 -6.42
C ARG A 96 20.03 -14.16 -6.67
N ARG A 97 19.46 -14.92 -7.61
CA ARG A 97 19.91 -16.29 -7.90
C ARG A 97 21.27 -16.32 -8.60
N ALA A 98 21.49 -15.44 -9.58
CA ALA A 98 22.79 -15.32 -10.25
C ALA A 98 23.89 -14.90 -9.27
N CYS A 99 23.55 -13.96 -8.39
CA CYS A 99 24.37 -13.50 -7.28
C CYS A 99 24.76 -14.66 -6.34
N PHE A 100 23.79 -15.53 -5.97
CA PHE A 100 24.02 -16.71 -5.13
C PHE A 100 24.95 -17.74 -5.79
N ILE A 101 24.85 -17.97 -7.11
CA ILE A 101 25.74 -18.90 -7.82
C ILE A 101 27.17 -18.35 -7.90
N GLY A 102 27.30 -17.06 -8.24
CA GLY A 102 28.60 -16.39 -8.35
C GLY A 102 29.41 -16.42 -7.05
N MET A 103 28.75 -16.21 -5.91
CA MET A 103 29.45 -16.23 -4.62
C MET A 103 29.98 -17.63 -4.26
N GLN A 104 29.29 -18.73 -4.61
CA GLN A 104 29.79 -20.09 -4.35
C GLN A 104 31.07 -20.39 -5.14
N LEU A 105 31.14 -19.96 -6.40
CA LEU A 105 32.34 -20.13 -7.23
C LEU A 105 33.53 -19.39 -6.62
N MET A 106 33.31 -18.17 -6.12
CA MET A 106 34.33 -17.40 -5.42
C MET A 106 34.83 -18.10 -4.15
N CYS A 107 33.91 -18.69 -3.37
CA CYS A 107 34.25 -19.46 -2.18
C CYS A 107 35.20 -20.64 -2.51
N ILE A 108 34.90 -21.42 -3.55
CA ILE A 108 35.73 -22.55 -4.00
C ILE A 108 37.15 -22.11 -4.38
N VAL A 109 37.27 -20.98 -5.07
CA VAL A 109 38.59 -20.42 -5.44
C VAL A 109 39.37 -20.05 -4.18
N GLY A 110 38.75 -19.36 -3.22
CA GLY A 110 39.40 -18.97 -1.97
C GLY A 110 39.83 -20.15 -1.10
N ILE A 111 38.99 -21.19 -1.00
CA ILE A 111 39.32 -22.44 -0.30
C ILE A 111 40.51 -23.12 -0.98
N SER A 112 40.52 -23.20 -2.32
CA SER A 112 41.61 -23.84 -3.08
C SER A 112 42.96 -23.15 -2.88
N VAL A 113 42.98 -21.81 -2.85
CA VAL A 113 44.19 -21.04 -2.55
C VAL A 113 44.65 -21.27 -1.10
N SER A 114 43.72 -21.31 -0.15
CA SER A 114 44.02 -21.52 1.27
C SER A 114 44.55 -22.93 1.54
N TYR A 115 43.97 -23.96 0.92
CA TYR A 115 44.38 -25.36 1.08
C TYR A 115 45.76 -25.65 0.48
N SER A 116 46.08 -25.00 -0.66
CA SER A 116 47.37 -25.12 -1.34
C SER A 116 48.46 -24.21 -0.76
N ALA A 117 48.17 -23.45 0.30
CA ALA A 117 49.09 -22.47 0.85
C ALA A 117 50.38 -23.10 1.41
N THR A 118 51.52 -22.60 0.96
CA THR A 118 52.85 -22.93 1.50
C THR A 118 53.52 -21.74 2.19
N THR A 119 53.08 -20.51 1.90
CA THR A 119 53.58 -19.26 2.47
C THR A 119 52.50 -18.49 3.21
N PHE A 120 52.91 -17.64 4.17
CA PHE A 120 51.96 -16.80 4.93
C PHE A 120 51.16 -15.85 4.04
N GLY A 121 51.79 -15.30 2.99
CA GLY A 121 51.09 -14.43 2.03
C GLY A 121 50.01 -15.16 1.23
N GLN A 122 50.23 -16.43 0.89
CA GLN A 122 49.26 -17.23 0.13
C GLN A 122 48.04 -17.62 0.97
N ILE A 123 48.25 -18.02 2.24
CA ILE A 123 47.12 -18.32 3.14
C ILE A 123 46.31 -17.03 3.42
N LEU A 124 46.97 -15.89 3.54
CA LEU A 124 46.31 -14.60 3.69
C LEU A 124 45.49 -14.23 2.45
N ALA A 125 46.06 -14.39 1.24
CA ALA A 125 45.35 -14.14 -0.01
C ALA A 125 44.13 -15.06 -0.17
N GLY A 126 44.27 -16.34 0.16
CA GLY A 126 43.17 -17.30 0.18
C GLY A 126 42.05 -16.86 1.13
N ARG A 127 42.40 -16.47 2.38
CA ARG A 127 41.45 -15.93 3.35
C ARG A 127 40.78 -14.65 2.88
N MET A 128 41.49 -13.73 2.21
CA MET A 128 40.89 -12.51 1.65
C MET A 128 39.82 -12.82 0.59
N ILE A 129 40.05 -13.82 -0.26
CA ILE A 129 39.06 -14.24 -1.27
C ILE A 129 37.83 -14.85 -0.59
N VAL A 130 38.02 -15.71 0.42
CA VAL A 130 36.90 -16.28 1.21
C VAL A 130 36.14 -15.18 1.94
N GLN A 131 36.83 -14.19 2.51
CA GLN A 131 36.20 -13.06 3.19
C GLN A 131 35.42 -12.16 2.23
N CYS A 132 35.87 -12.01 0.99
CA CYS A 132 35.09 -11.36 -0.06
C CYS A 132 33.79 -12.13 -0.36
N PHE A 133 33.83 -13.46 -0.43
CA PHE A 133 32.63 -14.31 -0.49
C PHE A 133 31.70 -14.06 0.72
N ILE A 134 32.24 -14.02 1.94
CA ILE A 134 31.44 -13.77 3.16
C ILE A 134 30.76 -12.40 3.09
N GLY A 135 31.45 -11.37 2.61
CA GLY A 135 30.85 -10.03 2.46
C GLY A 135 29.71 -10.00 1.43
N TRP A 136 29.87 -10.77 0.36
CA TRP A 136 28.83 -10.98 -0.64
C TRP A 136 27.60 -11.66 -0.03
N GLU A 137 27.82 -12.71 0.76
CA GLU A 137 26.80 -13.48 1.46
C GLU A 137 26.06 -12.67 2.52
N ASP A 138 26.79 -11.91 3.34
CA ASP A 138 26.28 -11.08 4.43
C ASP A 138 25.21 -10.10 3.95
N TRP A 139 25.41 -9.49 2.79
CA TRP A 139 24.40 -8.61 2.18
C TRP A 139 23.27 -9.39 1.52
N LEU A 140 23.59 -10.44 0.75
CA LEU A 140 22.62 -11.15 -0.09
C LEU A 140 21.63 -11.98 0.73
N VAL A 141 22.11 -12.85 1.63
CA VAL A 141 21.29 -13.92 2.21
C VAL A 141 20.17 -13.40 3.12
N PRO A 142 20.44 -12.52 4.12
CA PRO A 142 19.37 -12.00 4.98
C PRO A 142 18.31 -11.23 4.19
N MET A 143 18.74 -10.48 3.16
CA MET A 143 17.83 -9.76 2.29
C MET A 143 17.00 -10.71 1.44
N PHE A 144 17.65 -11.69 0.82
CA PHE A 144 17.00 -12.65 -0.06
C PHE A 144 15.95 -13.45 0.72
N LEU A 145 16.30 -14.00 1.89
CA LEU A 145 15.37 -14.67 2.80
C LEU A 145 14.18 -13.76 3.15
N ALA A 146 14.41 -12.49 3.46
CA ALA A 146 13.34 -11.55 3.78
C ALA A 146 12.44 -11.18 2.58
N GLU A 147 12.92 -11.28 1.34
CA GLU A 147 12.14 -11.02 0.11
C GLU A 147 11.23 -12.19 -0.26
N ILE A 148 11.62 -13.43 0.04
CA ILE A 148 10.85 -14.66 -0.27
C ILE A 148 10.07 -15.20 0.94
N SER A 149 10.07 -14.49 2.08
CA SER A 149 9.35 -14.89 3.30
C SER A 149 8.01 -14.18 3.47
N PRO A 150 6.95 -14.88 3.94
CA PRO A 150 5.72 -14.25 4.39
C PRO A 150 5.97 -13.29 5.57
N SER A 151 5.16 -12.24 5.71
CA SER A 151 5.32 -11.22 6.76
C SER A 151 5.26 -11.77 8.18
N VAL A 152 4.38 -12.74 8.44
CA VAL A 152 4.09 -13.29 9.78
C VAL A 152 5.29 -14.05 10.38
N VAL A 153 6.16 -14.62 9.54
CA VAL A 153 7.29 -15.47 9.96
C VAL A 153 8.64 -14.93 9.48
N ARG A 154 8.66 -13.70 8.95
CA ARG A 154 9.85 -13.10 8.34
C ARG A 154 11.03 -13.04 9.33
N GLY A 155 10.76 -12.67 10.58
CA GLY A 155 11.76 -12.63 11.64
C GLY A 155 12.39 -13.99 11.89
N ALA A 156 11.57 -15.02 12.12
CA ALA A 156 12.04 -16.39 12.28
C ALA A 156 12.85 -16.88 11.07
N THR A 157 12.43 -16.61 9.83
CA THR A 157 13.18 -17.04 8.65
C THR A 157 14.55 -16.36 8.55
N VAL A 158 14.66 -15.06 8.86
CA VAL A 158 15.95 -14.36 8.85
C VAL A 158 16.88 -14.89 9.96
N VAL A 159 16.34 -15.36 11.09
CA VAL A 159 17.16 -15.99 12.16
C VAL A 159 17.82 -17.29 11.68
N ILE A 160 17.27 -17.97 10.66
CA ILE A 160 17.90 -19.18 10.09
C ILE A 160 19.32 -18.89 9.61
N TYR A 161 19.58 -17.71 9.05
CA TYR A 161 20.95 -17.29 8.67
C TYR A 161 21.89 -17.31 9.88
N VAL A 162 21.46 -16.80 11.04
CA VAL A 162 22.30 -16.76 12.26
C VAL A 162 22.46 -18.14 12.86
N PHE A 163 21.41 -18.97 12.84
CA PHE A 163 21.51 -20.37 13.22
C PHE A 163 22.52 -21.12 12.36
N ALA A 164 22.44 -20.95 11.03
CA ALA A 164 23.34 -21.61 10.09
C ALA A 164 24.80 -21.18 10.27
N HIS A 165 25.04 -19.89 10.52
CA HIS A 165 26.35 -19.37 10.87
C HIS A 165 26.91 -20.02 12.16
N MET A 166 26.11 -20.08 13.23
CA MET A 166 26.54 -20.69 14.50
C MET A 166 26.73 -22.21 14.39
N PHE A 167 25.84 -22.89 13.67
CA PHE A 167 25.91 -24.33 13.50
C PHE A 167 27.09 -24.75 12.64
N GLY A 168 27.41 -24.02 11.56
CA GLY A 168 28.64 -24.23 10.78
C GLY A 168 29.90 -24.05 11.63
N SER A 169 29.91 -23.02 12.48
CA SER A 169 30.99 -22.77 13.45
C SER A 169 31.14 -23.91 14.47
N PHE A 170 30.02 -24.48 14.95
CA PHE A 170 30.02 -25.61 15.86
C PHE A 170 30.53 -26.91 15.21
N ILE A 171 30.11 -27.22 13.97
CA ILE A 171 30.63 -28.36 13.21
C ILE A 171 32.14 -28.24 13.03
N CYS A 172 32.62 -27.05 12.66
CA CYS A 172 34.05 -26.81 12.55
C CYS A 172 34.76 -27.04 13.88
N ALA A 173 34.22 -26.58 15.01
CA ALA A 173 34.83 -26.78 16.33
C ALA A 173 34.95 -28.27 16.72
N ILE A 174 33.99 -29.11 16.31
CA ILE A 174 34.09 -30.57 16.48
C ILE A 174 35.25 -31.12 15.65
N ILE A 175 35.33 -30.73 14.38
CA ILE A 175 36.38 -31.20 13.47
C ILE A 175 37.75 -30.77 13.97
N THR A 176 37.92 -29.50 14.37
CA THR A 176 39.22 -28.98 14.81
C THR A 176 39.65 -29.53 16.16
N TYR A 177 38.71 -29.91 17.04
CA TYR A 177 39.02 -30.62 18.28
C TYR A 177 39.64 -32.00 18.03
N GLU A 178 39.16 -32.72 17.00
CA GLU A 178 39.73 -34.02 16.63
C GLU A 178 40.99 -33.88 15.77
N THR A 179 41.02 -32.96 14.81
CA THR A 179 42.19 -32.79 13.94
C THR A 179 43.37 -32.15 14.66
N ALA A 180 43.16 -31.41 15.75
CA ALA A 180 44.25 -30.90 16.60
C ALA A 180 45.11 -32.01 17.22
N LYS A 181 44.60 -33.26 17.30
CA LYS A 181 45.35 -34.42 17.79
C LYS A 181 46.27 -35.04 16.73
N LEU A 182 46.14 -34.64 15.47
CA LEU A 182 46.93 -35.18 14.36
C LEU A 182 48.28 -34.47 14.25
N GLU A 183 49.30 -35.21 13.85
CA GLU A 183 50.64 -34.66 13.63
C GLU A 183 50.80 -34.09 12.21
N GLY A 184 51.55 -33.00 12.09
CA GLY A 184 51.91 -32.37 10.80
C GLY A 184 50.84 -31.44 10.21
N ASN A 185 51.05 -31.05 8.95
CA ASN A 185 50.20 -30.07 8.25
C ASN A 185 48.78 -30.57 7.94
N VAL A 186 48.53 -31.87 8.09
CA VAL A 186 47.22 -32.47 7.89
C VAL A 186 46.20 -31.93 8.92
N ALA A 187 46.66 -31.61 10.14
CA ALA A 187 45.83 -31.10 11.23
C ALA A 187 45.03 -29.82 10.87
N TRP A 188 45.67 -28.88 10.18
CA TRP A 188 45.04 -27.61 9.78
C TRP A 188 44.47 -27.64 8.35
N LYS A 189 44.97 -28.52 7.48
CA LYS A 189 44.46 -28.68 6.09
C LYS A 189 43.12 -29.39 6.02
N ILE A 190 42.86 -30.39 6.85
CA ILE A 190 41.56 -31.11 6.85
C ILE A 190 40.39 -30.15 7.09
N PRO A 191 40.39 -29.30 8.15
CA PRO A 191 39.31 -28.33 8.35
C PRO A 191 39.07 -27.44 7.12
N ILE A 192 40.12 -26.87 6.52
CA ILE A 192 40.00 -26.05 5.31
C ILE A 192 39.41 -26.87 4.14
N GLY A 193 39.83 -28.12 3.96
CA GLY A 193 39.35 -28.98 2.88
C GLY A 193 37.86 -29.35 3.01
N VAL A 194 37.37 -29.57 4.23
CA VAL A 194 35.94 -29.87 4.47
C VAL A 194 35.03 -28.74 3.99
N MET A 195 35.52 -27.49 4.02
CA MET A 195 34.74 -26.34 3.52
C MET A 195 34.31 -26.46 2.06
N TRP A 196 34.99 -27.25 1.21
CA TRP A 196 34.56 -27.47 -0.18
C TRP A 196 33.17 -28.13 -0.29
N ALA A 197 32.77 -28.92 0.71
CA ALA A 197 31.52 -29.67 0.66
C ALA A 197 30.30 -28.74 0.50
N PHE A 198 30.28 -27.61 1.22
CA PHE A 198 29.14 -26.70 1.26
C PHE A 198 28.92 -25.95 -0.07
N PRO A 199 29.89 -25.21 -0.64
CA PRO A 199 29.68 -24.49 -1.91
C PRO A 199 29.46 -25.45 -3.09
N CYS A 200 30.10 -26.63 -3.10
CA CYS A 200 29.85 -27.64 -4.12
C CYS A 200 28.41 -28.18 -4.06
N PHE A 201 27.91 -28.46 -2.86
CA PHE A 201 26.51 -28.87 -2.64
C PHE A 201 25.53 -27.78 -3.08
N ASN A 202 25.79 -26.52 -2.70
CA ASN A 202 24.93 -25.40 -3.09
C ASN A 202 24.92 -25.15 -4.61
N LEU A 203 26.05 -25.35 -5.30
CA LEU A 203 26.12 -25.26 -6.77
C LEU A 203 25.32 -26.37 -7.44
N LEU A 204 25.46 -27.61 -6.97
CA LEU A 204 24.70 -28.77 -7.47
C LEU A 204 23.18 -28.56 -7.32
N CYS A 205 22.76 -27.98 -6.20
CA CYS A 205 21.35 -27.75 -5.87
C CYS A 205 20.84 -26.35 -6.28
N SER A 206 21.65 -25.52 -6.95
CA SER A 206 21.33 -24.12 -7.26
C SER A 206 20.10 -23.92 -8.15
N TRP A 207 19.63 -24.97 -8.83
CA TRP A 207 18.42 -24.95 -9.64
C TRP A 207 17.12 -24.97 -8.85
N LEU A 208 17.18 -25.40 -7.57
CA LEU A 208 16.05 -25.38 -6.63
C LEU A 208 15.87 -24.03 -5.94
N VAL A 209 16.86 -23.13 -6.05
CA VAL A 209 16.79 -21.79 -5.48
C VAL A 209 15.93 -20.92 -6.41
N PRO A 210 14.80 -20.37 -5.95
CA PRO A 210 13.94 -19.51 -6.76
C PRO A 210 14.61 -18.15 -7.02
N GLU A 211 13.99 -17.31 -7.86
CA GLU A 211 14.38 -15.90 -7.96
C GLU A 211 13.40 -15.05 -7.12
N SER A 212 13.86 -13.89 -6.63
CA SER A 212 13.04 -12.99 -5.83
C SER A 212 11.85 -12.45 -6.65
N PRO A 213 10.58 -12.74 -6.26
CA PRO A 213 9.42 -12.20 -6.96
C PRO A 213 9.38 -10.67 -6.95
N ARG A 214 9.80 -10.05 -5.84
CA ARG A 214 9.84 -8.59 -5.68
C ARG A 214 10.86 -7.94 -6.64
N TRP A 215 12.02 -8.57 -6.81
CA TRP A 215 13.01 -8.10 -7.78
C TRP A 215 12.49 -8.21 -9.22
N LEU A 216 11.79 -9.30 -9.55
CA LEU A 216 11.19 -9.51 -10.88
C LEU A 216 10.10 -8.48 -11.18
N VAL A 217 9.21 -8.19 -10.23
CA VAL A 217 8.20 -7.12 -10.36
C VAL A 217 8.87 -5.76 -10.56
N ARG A 218 9.93 -5.43 -9.79
CA ARG A 218 10.71 -4.19 -9.94
C ARG A 218 11.37 -4.05 -11.32
N LYS A 219 11.71 -5.16 -11.99
CA LYS A 219 12.26 -5.19 -13.35
C LYS A 219 11.18 -5.28 -14.44
N ASN A 220 9.91 -5.09 -14.07
CA ASN A 220 8.75 -5.22 -14.96
C ASN A 220 8.62 -6.60 -15.62
N LYS A 221 9.08 -7.67 -14.94
CA LYS A 221 9.02 -9.07 -15.40
C LYS A 221 7.89 -9.83 -14.69
N ILE A 222 6.65 -9.37 -14.88
CA ILE A 222 5.48 -9.81 -14.11
C ILE A 222 5.20 -11.31 -14.27
N GLN A 223 5.21 -11.83 -15.50
CA GLN A 223 4.97 -13.26 -15.78
C GLN A 223 5.98 -14.18 -15.06
N ALA A 224 7.25 -13.77 -14.99
CA ALA A 224 8.28 -14.52 -14.29
C ALA A 224 8.06 -14.46 -12.77
N ALA A 225 7.59 -13.32 -12.24
CA ALA A 225 7.27 -13.16 -10.83
C ALA A 225 6.10 -14.06 -10.41
N THR A 226 5.03 -14.11 -11.21
CA THR A 226 3.88 -15.01 -11.00
C THR A 226 4.33 -16.47 -10.89
N LYS A 227 5.17 -16.93 -11.82
CA LYS A 227 5.70 -18.31 -11.81
C LYS A 227 6.52 -18.63 -10.56
N GLN A 228 7.31 -17.67 -10.06
CA GLN A 228 8.08 -17.87 -8.82
C GLN A 228 7.18 -17.88 -7.57
N LEU A 229 6.13 -17.05 -7.54
CA LEU A 229 5.14 -17.07 -6.46
C LEU A 229 4.32 -18.36 -6.46
N GLU A 230 3.90 -18.85 -7.63
CA GLU A 230 3.27 -20.17 -7.78
C GLU A 230 4.19 -21.29 -7.29
N TYR A 231 5.49 -21.22 -7.61
CA TYR A 231 6.46 -22.18 -7.13
C TYR A 231 6.61 -22.13 -5.60
N LEU A 232 6.73 -20.94 -5.01
CA LEU A 232 6.88 -20.75 -3.57
C LEU A 232 5.61 -21.16 -2.80
N ASN A 233 4.42 -20.81 -3.31
CA ASN A 233 3.15 -21.07 -2.66
C ASN A 233 2.49 -22.40 -3.09
N LYS A 234 3.21 -23.27 -3.81
CA LYS A 234 2.69 -24.55 -4.31
C LYS A 234 2.04 -25.37 -3.20
N GLY A 235 0.75 -25.66 -3.35
CA GLY A 235 -0.06 -26.43 -2.39
C GLY A 235 -0.84 -25.58 -1.37
N LYS A 236 -0.82 -24.25 -1.47
CA LYS A 236 -1.74 -23.36 -0.75
C LYS A 236 -2.78 -22.76 -1.71
N ASP A 237 -3.99 -22.58 -1.19
CA ASP A 237 -5.11 -21.93 -1.88
C ASP A 237 -4.98 -20.40 -1.71
N ILE A 238 -3.95 -19.83 -2.33
CA ILE A 238 -3.68 -18.38 -2.36
C ILE A 238 -3.89 -17.91 -3.79
N ASP A 239 -4.66 -16.85 -3.97
CA ASP A 239 -4.77 -16.20 -5.27
C ASP A 239 -3.45 -15.49 -5.60
N VAL A 240 -2.65 -16.14 -6.45
CA VAL A 240 -1.35 -15.61 -6.86
C VAL A 240 -1.52 -14.34 -7.71
N ALA A 241 -2.66 -14.16 -8.38
CA ALA A 241 -2.93 -12.95 -9.16
C ALA A 241 -3.12 -11.73 -8.24
N ASP A 242 -3.82 -11.91 -7.11
CA ASP A 242 -3.99 -10.86 -6.09
C ASP A 242 -2.66 -10.48 -5.43
N GLU A 243 -1.81 -11.47 -5.10
CA GLU A 243 -0.50 -11.20 -4.49
C GLU A 243 0.45 -10.48 -5.48
N VAL A 244 0.42 -10.85 -6.76
CA VAL A 244 1.16 -10.16 -7.82
C VAL A 244 0.62 -8.74 -8.04
N ALA A 245 -0.69 -8.56 -8.10
CA ALA A 245 -1.33 -7.25 -8.27
C ALA A 245 -1.03 -6.33 -7.07
N PHE A 246 -1.03 -6.86 -5.85
CA PHE A 246 -0.62 -6.13 -4.65
C PHE A 246 0.86 -5.71 -4.72
N LEU A 247 1.75 -6.63 -5.12
CA LEU A 247 3.16 -6.32 -5.30
C LEU A 247 3.37 -5.28 -6.41
N GLN A 248 2.62 -5.36 -7.52
CA GLN A 248 2.64 -4.36 -8.59
C GLN A 248 2.17 -3.00 -8.09
N ALA A 249 1.02 -2.92 -7.43
CA ALA A 249 0.50 -1.67 -6.85
C ALA A 249 1.51 -1.05 -5.87
N SER A 250 2.20 -1.87 -5.07
CA SER A 250 3.25 -1.39 -4.16
C SER A 250 4.49 -0.86 -4.89
N VAL A 251 4.85 -1.44 -6.03
CA VAL A 251 5.99 -1.00 -6.84
C VAL A 251 5.61 0.25 -7.64
N GLU A 252 4.41 0.29 -8.23
CA GLU A 252 3.86 1.40 -9.00
C GLU A 252 3.62 2.65 -8.15
N ALA A 253 3.11 2.51 -6.93
CA ALA A 253 3.02 3.61 -5.96
C ALA A 253 4.39 4.23 -5.60
N ASN A 254 5.49 3.51 -5.87
CA ASN A 254 6.87 3.91 -5.61
C ASN A 254 7.69 4.15 -6.91
N ALA A 255 7.05 4.12 -8.10
CA ALA A 255 7.70 3.95 -9.41
C ALA A 255 8.06 5.25 -10.15
N GLN A 256 8.43 6.33 -9.46
CA GLN A 256 9.16 7.42 -10.12
C GLN A 256 10.56 7.60 -9.48
N THR A 257 11.55 6.99 -10.14
CA THR A 257 13.02 7.06 -9.93
C THR A 257 13.64 6.36 -8.71
N LYS A 258 14.82 5.72 -8.92
CA LYS A 258 15.68 5.13 -7.87
C LYS A 258 16.07 6.19 -6.87
N GLY A 259 15.99 5.87 -5.58
CA GLY A 259 16.45 6.79 -4.55
C GLY A 259 17.95 7.04 -4.63
N SER A 260 18.39 8.30 -4.63
CA SER A 260 19.82 8.66 -4.62
C SER A 260 20.50 8.21 -3.32
N TRP A 261 21.83 8.00 -3.35
CA TRP A 261 22.59 7.75 -2.11
C TRP A 261 22.42 8.89 -1.09
N ALA A 262 22.20 10.12 -1.57
CA ALA A 262 21.93 11.28 -0.72
C ALA A 262 20.63 11.14 0.09
N GLU A 263 19.63 10.43 -0.43
CA GLU A 263 18.33 10.26 0.24
C GLU A 263 18.41 9.39 1.49
N LEU A 264 19.46 8.56 1.63
CA LEU A 264 19.71 7.81 2.87
C LEU A 264 19.87 8.74 4.07
N LEU A 265 20.30 9.98 3.85
CA LEU A 265 20.55 10.97 4.90
C LEU A 265 19.44 12.01 5.02
N GLN A 266 18.36 11.88 4.26
CA GLN A 266 17.27 12.88 4.22
C GLN A 266 16.03 12.41 5.00
N GLY A 267 15.39 13.36 5.70
CA GLY A 267 14.10 13.18 6.35
C GLY A 267 13.98 11.91 7.21
N THR A 268 12.90 11.16 6.98
CA THR A 268 12.60 9.90 7.69
C THR A 268 13.60 8.78 7.36
N ASN A 269 14.18 8.76 6.15
CA ASN A 269 15.12 7.73 5.73
C ASN A 269 16.43 7.79 6.54
N ARG A 270 16.88 9.00 6.92
CA ARG A 270 18.01 9.19 7.84
C ARG A 270 17.84 8.40 9.13
N ARG A 271 16.64 8.43 9.72
CA ARG A 271 16.34 7.74 10.97
C ARG A 271 16.39 6.22 10.80
N ARG A 272 15.83 5.70 9.69
CA ARG A 272 15.84 4.26 9.37
C ARG A 272 17.26 3.74 9.16
N THR A 273 18.05 4.46 8.37
CA THR A 273 19.46 4.14 8.12
C THR A 273 20.27 4.23 9.41
N MET A 274 20.03 5.24 10.26
CA MET A 274 20.70 5.37 11.55
C MET A 274 20.42 4.18 12.49
N ILE A 275 19.18 3.69 12.54
CA ILE A 275 18.84 2.51 13.36
C ILE A 275 19.59 1.27 12.87
N ALA A 276 19.57 1.01 11.56
CA ALA A 276 20.29 -0.12 10.98
C ALA A 276 21.80 -0.03 11.25
N VAL A 277 22.40 1.14 11.00
CA VAL A 277 23.83 1.42 11.25
C VAL A 277 24.18 1.27 12.73
N MET A 278 23.37 1.79 13.64
CA MET A 278 23.58 1.68 15.08
C MET A 278 23.58 0.22 15.53
N THR A 279 22.57 -0.57 15.13
CA THR A 279 22.51 -1.99 15.49
C THR A 279 23.67 -2.79 14.90
N ALA A 280 24.13 -2.42 13.71
CA ALA A 280 25.27 -3.03 13.03
C ALA A 280 26.61 -2.71 13.71
N ALA A 281 26.79 -1.48 14.21
CA ALA A 281 27.98 -1.09 14.96
C ALA A 281 28.07 -1.82 16.31
N PHE A 282 26.98 -1.81 17.09
CA PHE A 282 26.95 -2.49 18.40
C PHE A 282 27.01 -4.02 18.28
N ASN A 283 26.74 -4.61 17.11
CA ASN A 283 27.01 -6.02 16.89
C ASN A 283 28.50 -6.37 17.11
N GLN A 284 29.43 -5.50 16.69
CA GLN A 284 30.87 -5.79 16.77
C GLN A 284 31.54 -5.12 17.97
N LEU A 285 31.08 -3.93 18.35
CA LEU A 285 31.65 -3.16 19.48
C LEU A 285 31.38 -3.79 20.86
N THR A 286 30.53 -4.82 20.96
CA THR A 286 30.22 -5.51 22.22
C THR A 286 31.17 -6.64 22.55
N GLY A 287 32.36 -6.70 21.95
CA GLY A 287 33.39 -7.68 22.31
C GLY A 287 33.22 -9.06 21.69
N GLN A 288 32.49 -9.17 20.57
CA GLN A 288 32.34 -10.44 19.85
C GLN A 288 33.70 -11.03 19.45
N ALA A 289 34.58 -10.22 18.85
CA ALA A 289 35.87 -10.67 18.33
C ALA A 289 36.79 -11.22 19.45
N PHE A 290 36.66 -10.71 20.67
CA PHE A 290 37.40 -11.20 21.83
C PHE A 290 37.07 -12.65 22.15
N VAL A 291 35.81 -13.04 22.05
CA VAL A 291 35.38 -14.41 22.35
C VAL A 291 35.50 -15.33 21.14
N SER A 292 35.16 -14.83 19.95
CA SER A 292 35.07 -15.65 18.73
C SER A 292 36.43 -15.88 18.06
N GLN A 293 37.20 -14.81 17.82
CA GLN A 293 38.43 -14.86 17.03
C GLN A 293 39.66 -15.10 17.90
N TYR A 294 39.70 -14.48 19.09
CA TYR A 294 40.87 -14.53 19.99
C TYR A 294 40.63 -15.36 21.26
N GLY A 295 39.42 -15.90 21.47
CA GLY A 295 39.06 -16.59 22.70
C GLY A 295 39.88 -17.86 22.96
N SER A 296 40.11 -18.67 21.93
CA SER A 296 40.98 -19.87 22.00
C SER A 296 42.42 -19.51 22.39
N LEU A 297 42.98 -18.49 21.75
CA LEU A 297 44.33 -17.99 22.02
C LEU A 297 44.46 -17.43 23.45
N PHE A 298 43.45 -16.68 23.90
CA PHE A 298 43.38 -16.16 25.27
C PHE A 298 43.27 -17.28 26.31
N VAL A 299 42.50 -18.34 26.02
CA VAL A 299 42.42 -19.52 26.91
C VAL A 299 43.74 -20.30 26.92
N LYS A 300 44.44 -20.39 25.77
CA LYS A 300 45.80 -20.95 25.67
C LYS A 300 46.75 -20.17 26.60
N SER A 301 46.68 -18.84 26.62
CA SER A 301 47.53 -18.02 27.51
C SER A 301 47.16 -18.11 29.00
N LEU A 302 45.93 -18.46 29.36
CA LEU A 302 45.55 -18.68 30.76
C LEU A 302 46.12 -20.00 31.33
N ASN A 303 46.39 -20.98 30.46
CA ASN A 303 46.91 -22.32 30.78
C ASN A 303 46.08 -23.09 31.84
N VAL A 304 44.74 -23.02 31.75
CA VAL A 304 43.82 -23.65 32.72
C VAL A 304 42.90 -24.71 32.10
N MET A 305 42.61 -24.61 30.80
CA MET A 305 41.72 -25.49 30.08
C MET A 305 42.23 -25.68 28.65
N ASN A 306 41.95 -26.85 28.06
CA ASN A 306 42.23 -27.09 26.64
C ASN A 306 41.50 -26.05 25.75
N PRO A 307 42.22 -25.27 24.91
CA PRO A 307 41.63 -24.22 24.07
C PRO A 307 40.57 -24.73 23.07
N PHE A 308 40.77 -25.93 22.53
CA PHE A 308 39.86 -26.55 21.57
C PHE A 308 38.58 -27.03 22.28
N ALA A 309 38.70 -27.60 23.48
CA ALA A 309 37.54 -27.95 24.31
C ALA A 309 36.73 -26.71 24.71
N PHE A 310 37.39 -25.60 25.06
CA PHE A 310 36.73 -24.32 25.30
C PHE A 310 35.92 -23.86 24.09
N THR A 311 36.54 -23.92 22.91
CA THR A 311 35.92 -23.48 21.66
C THR A 311 34.70 -24.34 21.33
N LEU A 312 34.83 -25.67 21.45
CA LEU A 312 33.74 -26.61 21.24
C LEU A 312 32.54 -26.31 22.15
N LEU A 313 32.78 -26.16 23.46
CA LEU A 313 31.73 -25.84 24.43
C LEU A 313 31.09 -24.47 24.16
N SER A 314 31.91 -23.45 23.92
CA SER A 314 31.45 -22.08 23.67
C SER A 314 30.58 -21.99 22.40
N ARG A 315 30.99 -22.63 21.29
CA ARG A 315 30.21 -22.65 20.04
C ARG A 315 28.95 -23.50 20.14
N GLY A 316 28.98 -24.61 20.89
CA GLY A 316 27.80 -25.43 21.18
C GLY A 316 26.74 -24.64 21.96
N ILE A 317 27.14 -23.96 23.04
CA ILE A 317 26.25 -23.09 23.81
C ILE A 317 25.71 -21.93 22.95
N SER A 318 26.58 -21.29 22.15
CA SER A 318 26.18 -20.17 21.29
C SER A 318 25.13 -20.58 20.24
N THR A 319 25.14 -21.83 19.78
CA THR A 319 24.16 -22.38 18.83
C THR A 319 22.75 -22.49 19.42
N MET A 320 22.60 -22.53 20.74
CA MET A 320 21.30 -22.48 21.40
C MET A 320 20.64 -21.09 21.29
N GLY A 321 21.44 -20.02 21.16
CA GLY A 321 20.95 -18.64 21.11
C GLY A 321 20.00 -18.36 19.93
N PRO A 322 20.37 -18.72 18.69
CA PRO A 322 19.48 -18.60 17.54
C PRO A 322 18.20 -19.44 17.67
N LEU A 323 18.24 -20.63 18.29
CA LEU A 323 17.06 -21.47 18.49
C LEU A 323 16.05 -20.83 19.45
N VAL A 324 16.55 -20.24 20.54
CA VAL A 324 15.73 -19.47 21.49
C VAL A 324 15.15 -18.25 20.78
N THR A 325 15.97 -17.52 20.03
CA THR A 325 15.52 -16.33 19.30
C THR A 325 14.49 -16.67 18.23
N PHE A 326 14.70 -17.74 17.47
CA PHE A 326 13.76 -18.24 16.46
C PHE A 326 12.38 -18.51 17.06
N SER A 327 12.33 -19.07 18.27
CA SER A 327 11.09 -19.41 18.96
C SER A 327 10.38 -18.18 19.56
N LEU A 328 11.14 -17.16 19.97
CA LEU A 328 10.64 -16.01 20.71
C LEU A 328 10.45 -14.75 19.85
N VAL A 329 11.16 -14.60 18.74
CA VAL A 329 11.24 -13.32 18.02
C VAL A 329 9.89 -12.85 17.50
N ASP A 330 9.08 -13.78 16.99
CA ASP A 330 7.74 -13.48 16.46
C ASP A 330 6.63 -13.53 17.52
N THR A 331 6.95 -13.89 18.78
CA THR A 331 5.97 -13.92 19.89
C THR A 331 6.19 -12.82 20.94
N THR A 332 7.44 -12.57 21.31
CA THR A 332 7.82 -11.67 22.42
C THR A 332 8.20 -10.28 21.93
N GLY A 333 8.60 -10.14 20.66
CA GLY A 333 9.08 -8.87 20.12
C GLY A 333 10.59 -8.82 19.92
N ARG A 334 11.06 -7.99 18.98
CA ARG A 334 12.50 -7.79 18.74
C ARG A 334 13.13 -6.96 19.87
N ARG A 335 12.42 -5.94 20.36
CA ARG A 335 12.95 -4.96 21.32
C ARG A 335 13.16 -5.57 22.72
N PRO A 336 12.22 -6.34 23.30
CA PRO A 336 12.44 -6.97 24.62
C PRO A 336 13.61 -7.97 24.61
N ILE A 337 13.72 -8.77 23.54
CA ILE A 337 14.82 -9.74 23.39
C ILE A 337 16.18 -9.03 23.35
N TYR A 338 16.29 -7.93 22.59
CA TYR A 338 17.50 -7.13 22.53
C TYR A 338 17.91 -6.58 23.90
N LEU A 339 16.96 -6.03 24.66
CA LEU A 339 17.25 -5.41 25.97
C LEU A 339 17.60 -6.45 27.03
N ILE A 340 16.87 -7.56 27.11
CA ILE A 340 17.12 -8.61 28.10
C ILE A 340 18.46 -9.28 27.82
N GLY A 341 18.68 -9.77 26.58
CA GLY A 341 19.92 -10.42 26.21
C GLY A 341 21.12 -9.46 26.26
N GLY A 342 20.92 -8.19 25.88
CA GLY A 342 21.95 -7.17 25.92
C GLY A 342 22.39 -6.85 27.35
N THR A 343 21.44 -6.73 28.29
CA THR A 343 21.75 -6.51 29.72
C THR A 343 22.52 -7.68 30.33
N MET A 344 22.14 -8.92 30.00
CA MET A 344 22.89 -10.11 30.43
C MET A 344 24.30 -10.13 29.84
N THR A 345 24.44 -9.78 28.56
CA THR A 345 25.74 -9.66 27.88
C THR A 345 26.64 -8.64 28.57
N THR A 346 26.10 -7.46 28.89
CA THR A 346 26.80 -6.42 29.66
C THR A 346 27.24 -6.94 31.03
N ALA A 347 26.35 -7.59 31.77
CA ALA A 347 26.66 -8.12 33.09
C ALA A 347 27.79 -9.16 33.05
N LEU A 348 27.77 -10.06 32.06
CA LEU A 348 28.81 -11.07 31.86
C LEU A 348 30.16 -10.42 31.52
N LEU A 349 30.21 -9.44 30.62
CA LEU A 349 31.45 -8.74 30.28
C LEU A 349 32.03 -7.94 31.45
N MET A 350 31.18 -7.26 32.22
CA MET A 350 31.60 -6.56 33.44
C MET A 350 32.12 -7.53 34.50
N THR A 351 31.49 -8.70 34.63
CA THR A 351 31.95 -9.77 35.53
C THR A 351 33.30 -10.33 35.07
N CYS A 352 33.51 -10.51 33.77
CA CYS A 352 34.80 -10.93 33.20
C CYS A 352 35.91 -9.93 33.56
N GLY A 353 35.64 -8.62 33.40
CA GLY A 353 36.55 -7.55 33.80
C GLY A 353 36.84 -7.57 35.30
N GLY A 354 35.81 -7.73 36.13
CA GLY A 354 35.92 -7.80 37.59
C GLY A 354 36.75 -8.98 38.09
N LEU A 355 36.55 -10.17 37.52
CA LEU A 355 37.35 -11.36 37.82
C LEU A 355 38.84 -11.19 37.43
N GLY A 356 39.13 -10.27 36.50
CA GLY A 356 40.48 -9.84 36.13
C GLY A 356 41.16 -8.86 37.10
N THR A 357 40.50 -8.48 38.20
CA THR A 357 41.06 -7.54 39.20
C THR A 357 41.62 -8.27 40.44
N GLY A 358 42.68 -7.69 41.02
CA GLY A 358 43.38 -8.25 42.18
C GLY A 358 44.26 -9.46 41.86
N THR A 359 44.53 -10.28 42.87
CA THR A 359 45.32 -11.53 42.73
C THR A 359 44.53 -12.57 41.92
N ILE A 360 45.15 -13.05 40.83
CA ILE A 360 44.53 -13.99 39.88
C ILE A 360 44.80 -15.42 40.33
N THR A 361 43.87 -15.99 41.10
CA THR A 361 43.85 -17.43 41.45
C THR A 361 43.33 -18.28 40.28
N ASP A 362 43.69 -19.57 40.21
CA ASP A 362 43.20 -20.47 39.16
C ASP A 362 41.66 -20.62 39.15
N GLY A 363 41.00 -20.49 40.30
CA GLY A 363 39.54 -20.44 40.38
C GLY A 363 38.94 -19.25 39.62
N LYS A 364 39.55 -18.06 39.70
CA LYS A 364 39.13 -16.87 38.94
C LYS A 364 39.35 -17.04 37.44
N LYS A 365 40.47 -17.66 37.03
CA LYS A 365 40.73 -17.98 35.60
C LYS A 365 39.68 -18.93 35.02
N ARG A 366 39.28 -19.97 35.76
CA ARG A 366 38.17 -20.86 35.37
C ARG A 366 36.84 -20.11 35.28
N GLY A 367 36.59 -19.19 36.22
CA GLY A 367 35.43 -18.31 36.21
C GLY A 367 35.36 -17.44 34.95
N VAL A 368 36.48 -16.85 34.51
CA VAL A 368 36.57 -16.10 33.26
C VAL A 368 36.19 -16.97 32.06
N CYS A 369 36.71 -18.20 31.95
CA CYS A 369 36.32 -19.10 30.88
C CYS A 369 34.81 -19.41 30.88
N GLY A 370 34.21 -19.69 32.04
CA GLY A 370 32.77 -19.95 32.15
C GLY A 370 31.90 -18.76 31.73
N VAL A 371 32.29 -17.54 32.14
CA VAL A 371 31.58 -16.31 31.77
C VAL A 371 31.67 -16.06 30.25
N LEU A 372 32.82 -16.29 29.63
CA LEU A 372 32.99 -16.13 28.18
C LEU A 372 32.21 -17.16 27.37
N MET A 373 32.02 -18.38 27.88
CA MET A 373 31.13 -19.38 27.25
C MET A 373 29.67 -18.94 27.28
N MET A 374 29.20 -18.41 28.43
CA MET A 374 27.83 -17.91 28.57
C MET A 374 27.57 -16.63 27.77
N TYR A 375 28.59 -15.78 27.61
CA TYR A 375 28.49 -14.57 26.80
C TYR A 375 27.96 -14.86 25.40
N GLY A 376 28.45 -15.91 24.75
CA GLY A 376 28.06 -16.27 23.37
C GLY A 376 26.55 -16.48 23.20
N LEU A 377 25.90 -17.12 24.18
CA LEU A 377 24.45 -17.35 24.16
C LEU A 377 23.66 -16.03 24.14
N PHE A 378 23.89 -15.16 25.12
CA PHE A 378 23.13 -13.93 25.28
C PHE A 378 23.49 -12.86 24.25
N TYR A 379 24.75 -12.83 23.81
CA TYR A 379 25.20 -11.99 22.71
C TYR A 379 24.46 -12.35 21.42
N ILE A 380 24.40 -13.64 21.07
CA ILE A 380 23.70 -14.07 19.86
C ILE A 380 22.20 -13.80 19.96
N MET A 381 21.57 -14.05 21.12
CA MET A 381 20.16 -13.74 21.33
C MET A 381 19.83 -12.24 21.13
N SER A 382 20.74 -11.34 21.52
CA SER A 382 20.52 -9.89 21.48
C SER A 382 21.17 -9.25 20.26
N PHE A 383 22.40 -8.74 20.42
CA PHE A 383 23.13 -7.99 19.40
C PHE A 383 23.36 -8.80 18.13
N GLY A 384 23.58 -10.12 18.25
CA GLY A 384 23.77 -11.04 17.13
C GLY A 384 22.56 -11.10 16.20
N SER A 385 21.47 -11.71 16.66
CA SER A 385 20.29 -11.99 15.84
C SER A 385 19.48 -10.74 15.51
N ILE A 386 19.24 -9.85 16.48
CA ILE A 386 18.35 -8.70 16.27
C ILE A 386 18.96 -7.69 15.30
N SER A 387 20.28 -7.53 15.25
CA SER A 387 20.94 -6.62 14.30
C SER A 387 20.71 -7.02 12.85
N VAL A 388 20.78 -8.32 12.55
CA VAL A 388 20.55 -8.86 11.20
C VAL A 388 19.09 -8.70 10.80
N ILE A 389 18.16 -8.97 11.72
CA ILE A 389 16.71 -8.80 11.48
C ILE A 389 16.38 -7.32 11.24
N THR A 390 16.85 -6.43 12.11
CA THR A 390 16.58 -4.98 12.02
C THR A 390 17.16 -4.40 10.73
N GLY A 391 18.35 -4.85 10.31
CA GLY A 391 18.97 -4.48 9.04
C GLY A 391 18.17 -4.92 7.81
N ALA A 392 17.44 -6.05 7.90
CA ALA A 392 16.60 -6.55 6.82
C ALA A 392 15.19 -5.93 6.79
N GLU A 393 14.62 -5.57 7.93
CA GLU A 393 13.22 -5.12 8.07
C GLU A 393 13.04 -3.59 8.13
N THR A 394 14.03 -2.82 8.60
CA THR A 394 13.90 -1.35 8.80
C THR A 394 14.02 -0.49 7.53
N PRO A 395 14.85 -0.84 6.54
CA PRO A 395 15.05 0.04 5.38
C PRO A 395 13.80 0.24 4.52
N HIS A 396 13.66 1.44 3.95
CA HIS A 396 12.63 1.76 2.96
C HIS A 396 12.80 0.89 1.71
N LEU A 397 11.71 0.37 1.12
CA LEU A 397 11.73 -0.55 -0.04
C LEU A 397 12.62 -0.06 -1.19
N ARG A 398 12.51 1.22 -1.56
CA ARG A 398 13.32 1.89 -2.59
C ARG A 398 14.82 2.03 -2.28
N LEU A 399 15.18 2.19 -1.00
CA LEU A 399 16.56 2.40 -0.53
C LEU A 399 17.13 1.18 0.20
N ARG A 400 16.42 0.04 0.14
CA ARG A 400 16.69 -1.14 0.95
C ARG A 400 18.06 -1.73 0.68
N ASP A 401 18.36 -1.94 -0.60
CA ASP A 401 19.65 -2.45 -1.06
C ASP A 401 20.81 -1.56 -0.53
N LYS A 402 20.69 -0.24 -0.68
CA LYS A 402 21.72 0.74 -0.28
C LYS A 402 21.88 0.87 1.23
N THR A 403 20.76 0.90 1.97
CA THR A 403 20.79 0.97 3.45
C THR A 403 21.45 -0.26 4.03
N SER A 404 21.14 -1.44 3.48
CA SER A 404 21.77 -2.71 3.87
C SER A 404 23.28 -2.66 3.62
N VAL A 405 23.73 -2.19 2.45
CA VAL A 405 25.16 -2.01 2.14
C VAL A 405 25.83 -1.11 3.19
N VAL A 406 25.27 0.07 3.49
CA VAL A 406 25.85 0.99 4.48
C VAL A 406 25.92 0.35 5.87
N ALA A 407 24.87 -0.33 6.32
CA ALA A 407 24.86 -0.99 7.62
C ALA A 407 25.94 -2.08 7.73
N TRP A 408 26.09 -2.92 6.70
CA TRP A 408 27.12 -3.96 6.65
C TRP A 408 28.54 -3.38 6.57
N LEU A 409 28.75 -2.31 5.81
CA LEU A 409 30.05 -1.65 5.76
C LEU A 409 30.44 -1.07 7.12
N ILE A 410 29.51 -0.44 7.84
CA ILE A 410 29.79 0.06 9.20
C ILE A 410 30.10 -1.10 10.15
N ARG A 411 29.37 -2.22 10.04
CA ARG A 411 29.68 -3.42 10.82
C ARG A 411 31.12 -3.88 10.57
N ILE A 412 31.54 -3.96 9.31
CA ILE A 412 32.89 -4.41 8.91
C ILE A 412 33.96 -3.43 9.39
N VAL A 413 33.71 -2.12 9.33
CA VAL A 413 34.63 -1.10 9.86
C VAL A 413 34.78 -1.23 11.38
N CYS A 414 33.68 -1.44 12.11
CA CYS A 414 33.73 -1.68 13.55
C CYS A 414 34.45 -2.99 13.89
N ASP A 415 34.20 -4.07 13.13
CA ASP A 415 34.93 -5.34 13.27
C ASP A 415 36.43 -5.13 13.04
N PHE A 416 36.82 -4.41 12.00
CA PHE A 416 38.24 -4.10 11.74
C PHE A 416 38.87 -3.33 12.89
N ALA A 417 38.20 -2.31 13.42
CA ALA A 417 38.71 -1.52 14.54
C ALA A 417 38.91 -2.37 15.80
N VAL A 418 37.94 -3.23 16.11
CA VAL A 418 38.00 -4.13 17.29
C VAL A 418 39.07 -5.20 17.07
N SER A 419 39.01 -5.94 15.98
CA SER A 419 39.87 -7.09 15.68
C SER A 419 41.33 -6.68 15.47
N TYR A 420 41.60 -5.50 14.91
CA TYR A 420 42.95 -4.97 14.78
C TYR A 420 43.53 -4.47 16.12
N SER A 421 42.72 -3.83 16.96
CA SER A 421 43.19 -3.28 18.24
C SER A 421 43.36 -4.34 19.33
N LEU A 422 42.56 -5.41 19.29
CA LEU A 422 42.49 -6.38 20.37
C LEU A 422 43.83 -7.09 20.71
N PRO A 423 44.68 -7.53 19.76
CA PRO A 423 45.99 -8.10 20.08
C PRO A 423 46.88 -7.14 20.88
N TYR A 424 46.81 -5.84 20.62
CA TYR A 424 47.55 -4.80 21.34
C TYR A 424 46.96 -4.52 22.73
N LEU A 425 45.66 -4.77 22.92
CA LEU A 425 45.04 -4.70 24.24
C LEU A 425 45.40 -5.91 25.11
N LEU A 426 45.61 -7.08 24.50
CA LEU A 426 45.81 -8.35 25.20
C LEU A 426 47.28 -8.72 25.48
N LYS A 427 48.25 -8.37 24.61
CA LYS A 427 49.65 -8.80 24.75
C LYS A 427 50.58 -7.67 25.27
N ALA A 428 51.53 -8.03 26.13
CA ALA A 428 52.67 -7.19 26.50
C ALA A 428 53.62 -6.99 25.28
N PRO A 429 54.30 -5.83 25.14
CA PRO A 429 54.48 -4.74 26.11
C PRO A 429 53.48 -3.58 26.00
N TYR A 430 52.34 -3.78 25.33
CA TYR A 430 51.36 -2.70 25.11
C TYR A 430 50.45 -2.49 26.33
N ALA A 431 49.14 -2.76 26.23
CA ALA A 431 48.21 -2.45 27.32
C ALA A 431 48.09 -3.55 28.39
N ASP A 432 48.39 -4.81 28.03
CA ASP A 432 48.32 -6.00 28.91
C ASP A 432 47.06 -6.07 29.80
N LEU A 433 45.90 -5.75 29.21
CA LEU A 433 44.65 -5.66 29.94
C LEU A 433 44.07 -7.05 30.29
N GLN A 434 44.47 -8.10 29.58
CA GLN A 434 43.98 -9.47 29.77
C GLN A 434 42.45 -9.51 29.86
N SER A 435 41.86 -10.11 30.89
CA SER A 435 40.40 -10.14 31.09
C SER A 435 39.78 -8.77 31.42
N LYS A 436 40.55 -7.76 31.82
CA LYS A 436 40.05 -6.40 32.11
C LYS A 436 39.50 -5.70 30.87
N VAL A 437 39.82 -6.19 29.67
CA VAL A 437 39.18 -5.77 28.42
C VAL A 437 37.64 -5.92 28.48
N GLY A 438 37.14 -6.81 29.34
CA GLY A 438 35.72 -6.92 29.66
C GLY A 438 35.06 -5.62 30.15
N PHE A 439 35.79 -4.72 30.82
CA PHE A 439 35.25 -3.41 31.21
C PHE A 439 35.02 -2.49 30.01
N ILE A 440 35.88 -2.55 29.00
CA ILE A 440 35.77 -1.75 27.78
C ILE A 440 34.53 -2.19 26.99
N TYR A 441 34.47 -3.47 26.63
CA TYR A 441 33.36 -4.00 25.85
C TYR A 441 32.05 -4.08 26.65
N GLY A 442 32.13 -4.30 27.96
CA GLY A 442 30.97 -4.23 28.85
C GLY A 442 30.35 -2.83 28.88
N SER A 443 31.17 -1.78 28.93
CA SER A 443 30.70 -0.39 28.88
C SER A 443 30.08 -0.04 27.53
N LEU A 444 30.70 -0.50 26.42
CA LEU A 444 30.13 -0.33 25.08
C LEU A 444 28.82 -1.12 24.90
N ALA A 445 28.71 -2.31 25.50
CA ALA A 445 27.47 -3.07 25.53
C ALA A 445 26.38 -2.37 26.34
N ALA A 446 26.72 -1.79 27.50
CA ALA A 446 25.77 -0.98 28.28
C ALA A 446 25.25 0.22 27.45
N LEU A 447 26.14 0.91 26.73
CA LEU A 447 25.75 1.97 25.80
C LEU A 447 24.85 1.43 24.68
N GLY A 448 25.14 0.25 24.14
CA GLY A 448 24.30 -0.42 23.15
C GLY A 448 22.88 -0.70 23.66
N VAL A 449 22.74 -1.16 24.91
CA VAL A 449 21.43 -1.37 25.57
C VAL A 449 20.68 -0.06 25.73
N VAL A 450 21.35 1.00 26.19
CA VAL A 450 20.75 2.34 26.32
C VAL A 450 20.28 2.87 24.97
N CYS A 451 21.12 2.78 23.94
CA CYS A 451 20.78 3.15 22.57
C CYS A 451 19.60 2.33 22.03
N GLY A 452 19.59 1.02 22.25
CA GLY A 452 18.47 0.14 21.88
C GLY A 452 17.18 0.53 22.59
N TYR A 453 17.24 0.93 23.86
CA TYR A 453 16.07 1.34 24.63
C TYR A 453 15.39 2.58 24.01
N PHE A 454 16.17 3.55 23.53
CA PHE A 454 15.63 4.80 22.96
C PHE A 454 15.28 4.71 21.47
N PHE A 455 16.07 3.99 20.67
CA PHE A 455 16.01 4.08 19.22
C PHE A 455 15.47 2.84 18.52
N LEU A 456 15.52 1.65 19.13
CA LEU A 456 15.08 0.40 18.48
C LEU A 456 13.54 0.30 18.46
N PRO A 457 12.91 0.21 17.27
CA PRO A 457 11.46 0.02 17.15
C PRO A 457 11.05 -1.45 17.37
N GLU A 458 9.76 -1.66 17.65
CA GLU A 458 9.16 -3.00 17.61
C GLU A 458 8.58 -3.29 16.21
N LEU A 459 8.93 -4.42 15.61
CA LEU A 459 8.64 -4.74 14.20
C LEU A 459 7.79 -6.01 14.03
N THR A 460 7.41 -6.66 15.14
CA THR A 460 6.78 -7.99 15.13
C THR A 460 5.41 -8.00 14.49
N GLY A 461 5.18 -8.96 13.57
CA GLY A 461 3.90 -9.19 12.91
C GLY A 461 3.51 -8.15 11.86
N ARG A 462 4.39 -7.19 11.55
CA ARG A 462 4.11 -6.05 10.65
C ARG A 462 4.55 -6.33 9.21
N SER A 463 3.74 -5.92 8.24
CA SER A 463 4.16 -5.93 6.83
C SER A 463 5.21 -4.82 6.57
N LEU A 464 6.00 -4.93 5.50
CA LEU A 464 6.99 -3.88 5.20
C LEU A 464 6.30 -2.57 4.80
N GLU A 465 5.10 -2.70 4.26
CA GLU A 465 4.23 -1.65 3.76
C GLU A 465 3.53 -0.93 4.93
N GLU A 466 3.14 -1.65 5.97
CA GLU A 466 2.65 -1.08 7.23
C GLU A 466 3.77 -0.32 7.97
N LEU A 467 4.98 -0.88 8.01
CA LEU A 467 6.13 -0.16 8.53
C LEU A 467 6.40 1.11 7.72
N GLU A 468 6.26 1.07 6.40
CA GLU A 468 6.38 2.24 5.53
C GLU A 468 5.40 3.34 5.93
N GLU A 469 4.13 2.99 6.13
CA GLU A 469 3.11 3.92 6.61
C GLU A 469 3.47 4.53 7.98
N MET A 470 3.93 3.71 8.93
CA MET A 470 4.36 4.16 10.27
C MET A 470 5.48 5.17 10.21
N TRP A 471 6.45 4.92 9.33
CA TRP A 471 7.58 5.80 9.12
C TRP A 471 7.17 7.10 8.43
N GLN A 472 6.30 7.05 7.41
CA GLN A 472 5.76 8.24 6.74
C GLN A 472 5.01 9.15 7.72
N ARG A 473 4.25 8.54 8.66
CA ARG A 473 3.56 9.25 9.75
C ARG A 473 4.49 9.71 10.90
N ARG A 474 5.81 9.51 10.78
CA ARG A 474 6.86 9.94 11.73
C ARG A 474 6.65 9.48 13.18
N ILE A 475 6.08 8.29 13.37
CA ILE A 475 5.82 7.75 14.71
C ILE A 475 7.14 7.58 15.49
N PRO A 476 7.17 7.88 16.80
CA PRO A 476 8.34 7.55 17.62
C PRO A 476 8.55 6.03 17.67
N ALA A 477 9.77 5.54 17.41
CA ALA A 477 10.16 4.11 17.44
C ALA A 477 9.64 3.35 18.69
N ARG A 478 9.55 4.03 19.84
CA ARG A 478 9.05 3.46 21.10
C ARG A 478 7.55 3.12 21.10
N LYS A 479 6.76 3.76 20.23
CA LYS A 479 5.29 3.56 20.10
C LYS A 479 4.92 2.62 18.94
N PHE A 480 5.91 1.95 18.34
CA PHE A 480 5.64 1.04 17.23
C PHE A 480 4.88 -0.22 17.67
N ALA A 481 5.07 -0.67 18.92
CA ALA A 481 4.32 -1.81 19.47
C ALA A 481 2.83 -1.48 19.67
N ASP A 482 2.53 -0.25 20.11
CA ASP A 482 1.17 0.23 20.38
C ASP A 482 0.43 0.67 19.11
N TRP A 483 1.15 0.68 17.99
CA TRP A 483 0.59 0.98 16.69
C TRP A 483 -0.17 -0.22 16.19
N ASP A 484 -1.36 -0.02 15.65
CA ASP A 484 -2.17 -1.08 15.09
C ASP A 484 -2.53 -0.67 13.66
N SER A 485 -2.15 -1.45 12.63
CA SER A 485 -2.61 -1.20 11.24
C SER A 485 -4.11 -1.27 11.15
N ASP A 486 -4.75 -2.03 12.04
CA ASP A 486 -6.19 -2.01 12.14
C ASP A 486 -6.72 -0.69 12.76
N ARG A 487 -5.86 0.16 13.28
CA ARG A 487 -6.14 1.55 13.72
C ARG A 487 -5.45 2.61 12.84
N THR A 488 -5.06 2.30 11.59
CA THR A 488 -4.51 3.29 10.64
C THR A 488 -5.39 3.66 9.48
N GLY A 489 -6.66 3.27 9.54
CA GLY A 489 -7.72 4.17 9.11
C GLY A 489 -7.86 5.42 10.00
N SER A 490 -7.08 5.51 11.09
CA SER A 490 -7.36 6.44 12.18
C SER A 490 -6.14 7.23 12.69
N ILE A 491 -6.48 8.42 13.18
CA ILE A 491 -5.69 9.36 14.00
C ILE A 491 -4.71 10.30 13.25
N GLU A 492 -5.27 11.27 12.52
CA GLU A 492 -5.16 12.67 12.98
C GLU A 492 -6.49 13.02 13.69
N ALA A 493 -6.61 12.52 14.92
CA ALA A 493 -7.63 12.91 15.87
C ALA A 493 -6.91 12.96 17.22
N LYS A 494 -6.16 14.04 17.44
CA LYS A 494 -5.96 14.48 18.81
C LYS A 494 -7.04 15.51 19.06
N GLU A 495 -8.14 15.05 19.62
CA GLU A 495 -8.76 15.65 20.79
C GLU A 495 -9.72 14.64 21.43
N GLY A 496 -9.39 14.25 22.68
CA GLY A 496 -10.28 13.64 23.68
C GLY A 496 -11.14 12.43 23.29
N GLY A 497 -10.59 11.21 23.37
CA GLY A 497 -11.41 9.99 23.42
C GLY A 497 -10.66 8.87 24.13
N THR A 498 -11.19 8.42 25.26
CA THR A 498 -10.71 7.26 26.04
C THR A 498 -11.13 5.94 25.38
N GLU A 499 -10.54 4.80 25.78
CA GLU A 499 -10.97 3.47 25.32
C GLU A 499 -12.46 3.19 25.61
N GLU A 500 -12.99 3.84 26.64
CA GLU A 500 -14.40 3.83 27.03
C GLU A 500 -15.30 4.59 26.02
N ASP A 501 -14.77 5.65 25.39
CA ASP A 501 -15.46 6.40 24.33
C ASP A 501 -15.50 5.60 23.02
N ALA A 502 -14.48 4.79 22.74
CA ALA A 502 -14.45 3.89 21.58
C ALA A 502 -15.46 2.74 21.71
N GLU A 503 -15.64 2.16 22.90
CA GLU A 503 -16.71 1.17 23.13
C GLU A 503 -18.10 1.79 23.05
N LYS A 504 -18.30 3.00 23.58
CA LYS A 504 -19.57 3.74 23.44
C LYS A 504 -19.88 4.10 21.99
N ALA A 505 -18.91 4.57 21.22
CA ALA A 505 -19.07 4.89 19.80
C ALA A 505 -19.42 3.63 18.98
N LYS A 506 -18.76 2.50 19.28
CA LYS A 506 -19.07 1.20 18.67
C LYS A 506 -20.48 0.71 19.01
N GLY A 507 -20.91 0.89 20.26
CA GLY A 507 -22.27 0.58 20.72
C GLY A 507 -23.33 1.43 20.02
N GLY A 508 -23.13 2.75 19.95
CA GLY A 508 -24.05 3.68 19.28
C GLY A 508 -24.18 3.43 17.79
N LEU A 509 -23.07 3.13 17.11
CA LEU A 509 -23.08 2.81 15.69
C LEU A 509 -23.80 1.48 15.39
N SER A 510 -23.53 0.44 16.17
CA SER A 510 -24.19 -0.85 16.03
C SER A 510 -25.69 -0.73 16.26
N GLN A 511 -26.11 0.12 17.21
CA GLN A 511 -27.51 0.42 17.46
C GLN A 511 -28.18 1.16 16.30
N ALA A 512 -27.52 2.17 15.72
CA ALA A 512 -28.04 2.91 14.57
C ALA A 512 -28.27 1.97 13.37
N TYR A 513 -27.30 1.12 13.05
CA TYR A 513 -27.44 0.14 11.96
C TYR A 513 -28.55 -0.89 12.23
N ALA A 514 -28.61 -1.44 13.45
CA ALA A 514 -29.65 -2.40 13.82
C ALA A 514 -31.05 -1.81 13.69
N SER A 515 -31.21 -0.54 14.08
CA SER A 515 -32.46 0.22 13.95
C SER A 515 -32.91 0.34 12.49
N VAL A 516 -32.04 0.86 11.61
CA VAL A 516 -32.40 1.06 10.19
C VAL A 516 -32.64 -0.25 9.47
N ARG A 517 -31.91 -1.32 9.83
CA ARG A 517 -32.12 -2.67 9.31
C ARG A 517 -33.50 -3.20 9.71
N ALA A 518 -33.86 -3.08 10.98
CA ALA A 518 -35.18 -3.50 11.47
C ALA A 518 -36.32 -2.71 10.80
N ALA A 519 -36.14 -1.40 10.65
CA ALA A 519 -37.11 -0.54 9.97
C ALA A 519 -37.30 -0.95 8.49
N PHE A 520 -36.21 -1.21 7.75
CA PHE A 520 -36.31 -1.69 6.38
C PHE A 520 -36.98 -3.07 6.29
N THR A 521 -36.58 -4.01 7.15
CA THR A 521 -37.14 -5.38 7.18
C THR A 521 -38.63 -5.41 7.50
N SER A 522 -39.15 -4.44 8.27
CA SER A 522 -40.60 -4.29 8.50
C SER A 522 -41.41 -4.02 7.23
N GLY A 523 -40.73 -3.57 6.16
CA GLY A 523 -41.35 -3.21 4.88
C GLY A 523 -41.97 -1.80 4.86
N ARG A 524 -41.98 -1.06 5.97
CA ARG A 524 -42.63 0.25 6.06
C ARG A 524 -42.07 1.29 5.07
N THR A 525 -40.75 1.27 4.81
CA THR A 525 -40.09 2.21 3.90
C THR A 525 -40.49 2.00 2.43
N LYS A 526 -41.05 0.82 2.09
CA LYS A 526 -41.50 0.50 0.72
C LYS A 526 -42.76 1.28 0.32
N SER A 527 -43.59 1.69 1.27
CA SER A 527 -44.84 2.42 1.00
C SER A 527 -44.55 3.80 0.39
N LYS A 528 -45.19 4.12 -0.72
CA LYS A 528 -45.08 5.45 -1.34
C LYS A 528 -45.57 6.56 -0.40
N ASP A 529 -46.52 6.28 0.49
CA ASP A 529 -47.01 7.27 1.44
C ASP A 529 -45.97 7.61 2.50
N TRP A 530 -45.20 6.61 2.96
CA TRP A 530 -44.05 6.84 3.84
C TRP A 530 -43.02 7.72 3.12
N ARG A 531 -42.67 7.39 1.87
CA ARG A 531 -41.70 8.17 1.07
C ARG A 531 -42.15 9.63 0.90
N ARG A 532 -43.41 9.87 0.49
CA ARG A 532 -43.98 11.23 0.39
C ARG A 532 -43.95 11.97 1.71
N HIS A 533 -44.27 11.30 2.81
CA HIS A 533 -44.24 11.91 4.13
C HIS A 533 -42.82 12.35 4.50
N GLN A 534 -41.82 11.47 4.35
CA GLN A 534 -40.43 11.79 4.64
C GLN A 534 -39.90 12.94 3.76
N LEU A 535 -40.22 12.94 2.46
CA LEU A 535 -39.82 14.03 1.55
C LEU A 535 -40.45 15.38 1.94
N LYS A 536 -41.74 15.41 2.29
CA LYS A 536 -42.39 16.64 2.81
C LYS A 536 -41.74 17.11 4.11
N ARG A 537 -41.42 16.19 5.02
CA ARG A 537 -40.72 16.51 6.28
C ARG A 537 -39.30 17.01 6.04
N ALA A 538 -38.58 16.45 5.06
CA ALA A 538 -37.25 16.92 4.65
C ALA A 538 -37.31 18.36 4.10
N TRP A 539 -38.33 18.69 3.31
CA TRP A 539 -38.52 20.06 2.83
C TRP A 539 -38.71 21.06 3.98
N TRP A 540 -39.61 20.74 4.93
CA TRP A 540 -39.84 21.57 6.12
C TRP A 540 -38.62 21.62 7.04
N MET A 541 -37.86 20.54 7.17
CA MET A 541 -36.60 20.53 7.92
C MET A 541 -35.63 21.59 7.40
N VAL A 542 -35.50 21.72 6.09
CA VAL A 542 -34.65 22.73 5.46
C VAL A 542 -35.24 24.13 5.61
N GLU A 543 -36.55 24.30 5.40
CA GLU A 543 -37.21 25.61 5.50
C GLU A 543 -37.20 26.17 6.92
N ASP A 544 -37.63 25.39 7.91
CA ASP A 544 -37.75 25.80 9.32
C ASP A 544 -36.39 26.12 9.95
N ASN A 545 -35.30 25.54 9.43
CA ASN A 545 -33.94 25.76 9.92
C ASN A 545 -33.09 26.61 8.97
N LYS A 546 -33.68 27.26 7.95
CA LYS A 546 -32.95 28.02 6.92
C LYS A 546 -31.92 28.99 7.51
N GLY A 547 -32.33 29.84 8.46
CA GLY A 547 -31.41 30.77 9.12
C GLY A 547 -30.25 30.07 9.83
N ARG A 548 -30.53 28.98 10.56
CA ARG A 548 -29.53 28.19 11.28
C ARG A 548 -28.54 27.50 10.34
N ILE A 549 -29.01 27.05 9.18
CA ILE A 549 -28.16 26.46 8.14
C ILE A 549 -27.21 27.52 7.57
N LEU A 550 -27.72 28.72 7.30
CA LEU A 550 -26.88 29.84 6.85
C LEU A 550 -25.81 30.20 7.89
N ASP A 551 -26.17 30.21 9.18
CA ASP A 551 -25.22 30.45 10.27
C ASP A 551 -24.14 29.37 10.36
N ALA A 552 -24.52 28.09 10.22
CA ALA A 552 -23.56 26.97 10.21
C ALA A 552 -22.59 27.06 9.02
N LEU A 553 -23.09 27.34 7.82
CA LEU A 553 -22.27 27.54 6.62
C LEU A 553 -21.33 28.75 6.74
N ARG A 554 -21.79 29.81 7.40
CA ARG A 554 -20.95 30.97 7.71
C ARG A 554 -19.86 30.62 8.72
N ALA A 555 -20.15 29.80 9.74
CA ALA A 555 -19.16 29.36 10.71
C ALA A 555 -18.06 28.48 10.09
N ASP A 556 -18.46 27.50 9.26
CA ASP A 556 -17.52 26.55 8.66
C ASP A 556 -16.69 27.19 7.53
N LEU A 557 -17.36 27.88 6.60
CA LEU A 557 -16.78 28.32 5.32
C LEU A 557 -16.82 29.84 5.11
N ASN A 558 -17.40 30.62 6.03
CA ASN A 558 -17.76 32.03 5.81
C ASN A 558 -18.59 32.25 4.54
N LYS A 559 -19.43 31.26 4.18
CA LYS A 559 -20.24 31.32 2.96
C LYS A 559 -21.28 32.42 3.08
N HIS A 560 -21.33 33.33 2.11
CA HIS A 560 -22.31 34.42 2.12
C HIS A 560 -23.74 33.86 1.94
N PRO A 561 -24.78 34.45 2.57
CA PRO A 561 -26.15 33.93 2.46
C PRO A 561 -26.64 33.74 1.02
N LEU A 562 -26.30 34.65 0.10
CA LEU A 562 -26.65 34.50 -1.32
C LEU A 562 -26.01 33.25 -1.94
N GLU A 563 -24.72 33.03 -1.67
CA GLU A 563 -23.98 31.88 -2.18
C GLU A 563 -24.50 30.56 -1.58
N ALA A 564 -24.77 30.54 -0.27
CA ALA A 564 -25.36 29.39 0.41
C ALA A 564 -26.78 29.07 -0.10
N MET A 565 -27.60 30.09 -0.33
CA MET A 565 -28.97 29.91 -0.84
C MET A 565 -28.96 29.32 -2.24
N LEU A 566 -28.11 29.83 -3.15
CA LEU A 566 -28.03 29.35 -4.52
C LEU A 566 -27.33 27.98 -4.60
N GLY A 567 -26.23 27.82 -3.87
CA GLY A 567 -25.36 26.65 -3.97
C GLY A 567 -25.81 25.44 -3.16
N GLU A 568 -26.65 25.60 -2.12
CA GLU A 568 -27.03 24.46 -1.27
C GLU A 568 -28.53 24.32 -1.00
N LEU A 569 -29.25 25.41 -0.80
CA LEU A 569 -30.62 25.34 -0.28
C LEU A 569 -31.68 25.32 -1.38
N THR A 570 -31.63 26.28 -2.30
CA THR A 570 -32.68 26.46 -3.32
C THR A 570 -32.75 25.26 -4.25
N GLY A 571 -31.59 24.76 -4.71
CA GLY A 571 -31.49 23.56 -5.54
C GLY A 571 -32.06 22.32 -4.83
N LEU A 572 -31.67 22.11 -3.56
CA LEU A 572 -32.15 21.00 -2.74
C LEU A 572 -33.67 21.04 -2.50
N GLN A 573 -34.22 22.21 -2.15
CA GLN A 573 -35.66 22.37 -1.94
C GLN A 573 -36.45 22.08 -3.23
N ASN A 574 -35.95 22.55 -4.38
CA ASN A 574 -36.55 22.27 -5.68
C ASN A 574 -36.44 20.79 -6.04
N ASP A 575 -35.31 20.13 -5.77
CA ASP A 575 -35.14 18.69 -5.97
C ASP A 575 -36.14 17.86 -5.14
N ILE A 576 -36.40 18.26 -3.88
CA ILE A 576 -37.42 17.62 -3.04
C ILE A 576 -38.82 17.77 -3.64
N LEU A 577 -39.20 18.99 -4.06
CA LEU A 577 -40.51 19.24 -4.66
C LEU A 577 -40.67 18.51 -5.99
N ARG A 578 -39.62 18.50 -6.81
CA ARG A 578 -39.56 17.79 -8.08
C ARG A 578 -39.73 16.28 -7.88
N THR A 579 -39.01 15.71 -6.92
CA THR A 579 -39.10 14.31 -6.53
C THR A 579 -40.49 13.96 -6.01
N LEU A 580 -41.15 14.85 -5.24
CA LEU A 580 -42.54 14.67 -4.80
C LEU A 580 -43.53 14.63 -5.97
N ASP A 581 -43.39 15.55 -6.93
CA ASP A 581 -44.23 15.62 -8.14
C ASP A 581 -44.07 14.36 -9.01
N LYS A 582 -42.83 13.87 -9.14
CA LYS A 582 -42.48 12.76 -10.03
C LYS A 582 -42.38 11.40 -9.39
N LEU A 583 -42.60 11.29 -8.08
CA LEU A 583 -42.42 10.03 -7.35
C LEU A 583 -43.14 8.86 -8.02
N ASP A 584 -44.39 9.05 -8.45
CA ASP A 584 -45.16 7.98 -9.09
C ASP A 584 -44.65 7.59 -10.47
N GLU A 585 -44.20 8.55 -11.25
CA GLU A 585 -43.67 8.36 -12.59
C GLU A 585 -42.30 7.68 -12.53
N TRP A 586 -41.40 8.18 -11.70
CA TRP A 586 -40.01 7.72 -11.62
C TRP A 586 -39.87 6.33 -10.97
N THR A 587 -40.79 5.95 -10.08
CA THR A 587 -40.83 4.63 -9.43
C THR A 587 -41.78 3.63 -10.10
N LYS A 588 -42.32 3.96 -11.28
CA LYS A 588 -43.27 3.11 -11.99
C LYS A 588 -42.59 1.87 -12.55
N ASP A 589 -43.27 0.73 -12.46
CA ASP A 589 -42.86 -0.50 -13.13
C ASP A 589 -42.85 -0.31 -14.65
N GLU A 590 -41.76 -0.74 -15.31
CA GLU A 590 -41.55 -0.59 -16.75
C GLU A 590 -41.78 -1.92 -17.48
N LYS A 591 -42.16 -1.87 -18.77
CA LYS A 591 -42.33 -3.07 -19.60
C LYS A 591 -41.24 -3.10 -20.68
N PRO A 592 -40.49 -4.20 -20.85
CA PRO A 592 -39.53 -4.34 -21.94
C PRO A 592 -40.17 -4.18 -23.32
N THR A 593 -39.35 -3.91 -24.33
CA THR A 593 -39.82 -3.79 -25.72
C THR A 593 -40.43 -5.10 -26.20
N ARG A 594 -41.51 -4.99 -26.99
CA ARG A 594 -42.31 -6.13 -27.48
C ARG A 594 -41.72 -6.84 -28.69
N TRP A 595 -40.48 -6.51 -29.09
CA TRP A 595 -39.83 -7.14 -30.24
C TRP A 595 -39.59 -8.63 -29.98
N ASP A 596 -39.27 -9.00 -28.74
CA ASP A 596 -39.13 -10.38 -28.31
C ASP A 596 -40.53 -10.99 -28.06
N PRO A 597 -40.91 -12.08 -28.76
CA PRO A 597 -42.16 -12.79 -28.53
C PRO A 597 -42.36 -13.20 -27.06
N ILE A 598 -41.29 -13.47 -26.32
CA ILE A 598 -41.34 -13.80 -24.89
C ILE A 598 -41.84 -12.60 -24.08
N ASN A 599 -41.42 -11.37 -24.41
CA ASN A 599 -41.89 -10.15 -23.74
C ASN A 599 -43.36 -9.86 -24.04
N PHE A 600 -43.84 -10.19 -25.25
CA PHE A 600 -45.24 -10.01 -25.61
C PHE A 600 -46.16 -11.04 -24.93
N LEU A 601 -45.71 -12.30 -24.82
CA LEU A 601 -46.55 -13.42 -24.40
C LEU A 601 -46.42 -13.74 -22.89
N GLY A 602 -45.25 -13.50 -22.30
CA GLY A 602 -44.95 -13.77 -20.89
C GLY A 602 -45.29 -12.62 -19.94
N GLY A 603 -45.77 -11.47 -20.44
CA GLY A 603 -46.16 -10.34 -19.58
C GLY A 603 -45.02 -9.82 -18.70
N THR A 604 -43.79 -9.79 -19.24
CA THR A 604 -42.58 -9.35 -18.55
C THR A 604 -42.70 -7.92 -18.04
N VAL A 605 -42.27 -7.68 -16.80
CA VAL A 605 -42.25 -6.37 -16.15
C VAL A 605 -40.93 -6.20 -15.40
N VAL A 606 -40.36 -5.01 -15.44
CA VAL A 606 -39.20 -4.58 -14.68
C VAL A 606 -39.67 -3.70 -13.54
N ARG A 607 -39.53 -4.19 -12.31
CA ARG A 607 -39.89 -3.46 -11.08
C ARG A 607 -38.67 -2.77 -10.50
N GLN A 608 -38.87 -1.60 -9.90
CA GLN A 608 -37.84 -0.91 -9.14
C GLN A 608 -38.02 -1.22 -7.64
N GLU A 609 -37.13 -2.03 -7.07
CA GLU A 609 -37.14 -2.37 -5.65
C GLU A 609 -36.01 -1.63 -4.92
N PRO A 610 -36.23 -1.06 -3.71
CA PRO A 610 -35.15 -0.43 -2.96
C PRO A 610 -34.05 -1.44 -2.64
N LEU A 611 -32.78 -1.00 -2.70
CA LEU A 611 -31.64 -1.86 -2.41
C LEU A 611 -31.62 -2.37 -0.96
N GLY A 612 -31.96 -1.49 0.01
CA GLY A 612 -31.99 -1.87 1.42
C GLY A 612 -31.61 -0.75 2.37
N VAL A 613 -30.61 -1.02 3.20
CA VAL A 613 -29.96 -0.05 4.07
C VAL A 613 -28.80 0.59 3.32
N SER A 614 -28.89 1.89 3.07
CA SER A 614 -27.87 2.67 2.37
C SER A 614 -27.04 3.51 3.34
N LEU A 615 -25.73 3.55 3.14
CA LEU A 615 -24.84 4.50 3.81
C LEU A 615 -24.60 5.70 2.88
N ILE A 616 -24.78 6.92 3.37
CA ILE A 616 -24.46 8.15 2.65
C ILE A 616 -23.40 8.91 3.43
N ILE A 617 -22.25 9.15 2.79
CA ILE A 617 -21.12 9.86 3.35
C ILE A 617 -20.98 11.20 2.62
N GLY A 618 -21.35 12.29 3.31
CA GLY A 618 -21.32 13.65 2.77
C GLY A 618 -19.94 14.30 2.84
N ALA A 619 -19.68 15.25 1.93
CA ALA A 619 -18.47 16.08 1.91
C ALA A 619 -18.67 17.42 2.65
N TRP A 620 -17.57 18.12 2.92
CA TRP A 620 -17.57 19.35 3.74
C TRP A 620 -17.76 20.65 2.96
N ASN A 621 -17.59 20.65 1.65
CA ASN A 621 -17.59 21.88 0.85
C ASN A 621 -19.00 22.42 0.54
N PHE A 622 -19.97 21.52 0.42
CA PHE A 622 -21.41 21.81 0.38
C PHE A 622 -22.14 20.85 1.33
N PRO A 623 -21.95 21.00 2.66
CA PRO A 623 -22.23 19.97 3.65
C PRO A 623 -23.72 19.61 3.78
N PHE A 624 -24.62 20.53 3.45
CA PHE A 624 -26.05 20.24 3.45
C PHE A 624 -26.48 19.57 2.15
N MET A 625 -26.11 20.16 1.00
CA MET A 625 -26.51 19.63 -0.31
C MET A 625 -25.98 18.21 -0.53
N LEU A 626 -24.68 17.98 -0.33
CA LEU A 626 -24.03 16.70 -0.62
C LEU A 626 -24.38 15.59 0.40
N THR A 627 -25.07 15.93 1.48
CA THR A 627 -25.63 14.96 2.43
C THR A 627 -27.11 14.70 2.16
N LEU A 628 -27.89 15.76 1.92
CA LEU A 628 -29.35 15.70 1.84
C LEU A 628 -29.87 15.36 0.44
N GLN A 629 -29.19 15.76 -0.63
CA GLN A 629 -29.61 15.43 -1.99
C GLN A 629 -29.58 13.91 -2.28
N PRO A 630 -28.50 13.16 -1.96
CA PRO A 630 -28.54 11.70 -2.08
C PRO A 630 -29.55 11.06 -1.09
N LEU A 631 -29.83 11.68 0.07
CA LEU A 631 -30.87 11.21 0.98
C LEU A 631 -32.27 11.28 0.35
N VAL A 632 -32.57 12.37 -0.37
CA VAL A 632 -33.84 12.54 -1.11
C VAL A 632 -34.04 11.39 -2.10
N ALA A 633 -33.01 11.05 -2.86
CA ALA A 633 -33.02 9.92 -3.79
C ALA A 633 -33.23 8.57 -3.08
N ALA A 634 -32.51 8.33 -1.97
CA ALA A 634 -32.64 7.09 -1.20
C ALA A 634 -34.03 6.92 -0.56
N ILE A 635 -34.62 8.00 -0.03
CA ILE A 635 -36.00 8.02 0.48
C ILE A 635 -36.98 7.72 -0.65
N ALA A 636 -36.81 8.36 -1.80
CA ALA A 636 -37.68 8.18 -2.96
C ALA A 636 -37.61 6.75 -3.55
N ALA A 637 -36.44 6.10 -3.48
CA ALA A 637 -36.26 4.68 -3.80
C ALA A 637 -36.88 3.74 -2.74
N GLY A 638 -37.01 4.20 -1.49
CA GLY A 638 -37.58 3.45 -0.37
C GLY A 638 -36.56 2.72 0.51
N CYS A 639 -35.30 3.18 0.48
CA CYS A 639 -34.23 2.67 1.33
C CYS A 639 -34.37 3.18 2.77
N ALA A 640 -33.83 2.42 3.72
CA ALA A 640 -33.46 2.96 5.03
C ALA A 640 -32.03 3.51 4.95
N VAL A 641 -31.68 4.51 5.75
CA VAL A 641 -30.46 5.30 5.53
C VAL A 641 -29.68 5.54 6.81
N VAL A 642 -28.38 5.33 6.75
CA VAL A 642 -27.41 5.89 7.70
C VAL A 642 -26.70 7.06 7.02
N LEU A 643 -26.83 8.25 7.60
CA LEU A 643 -26.22 9.48 7.14
C LEU A 643 -24.97 9.77 7.96
N LYS A 644 -23.89 10.12 7.29
CA LYS A 644 -22.65 10.55 7.89
C LYS A 644 -22.24 11.89 7.26
N PRO A 645 -22.54 13.03 7.89
CA PRO A 645 -22.02 14.33 7.47
C PRO A 645 -20.50 14.42 7.70
N SER A 646 -19.83 15.37 7.05
CA SER A 646 -18.38 15.54 7.25
C SER A 646 -18.06 16.26 8.56
N GLU A 647 -17.15 15.67 9.35
CA GLU A 647 -16.61 16.21 10.59
C GLU A 647 -15.73 17.46 10.37
N VAL A 648 -15.33 17.70 9.12
CA VAL A 648 -14.54 18.88 8.74
C VAL A 648 -15.41 20.15 8.74
N ALA A 649 -16.71 20.03 8.44
CA ALA A 649 -17.70 21.11 8.52
C ALA A 649 -18.53 20.94 9.80
N GLN A 650 -17.88 21.18 10.94
CA GLN A 650 -18.37 20.80 12.26
C GLN A 650 -19.71 21.46 12.60
N ALA A 651 -19.89 22.75 12.35
CA ALA A 651 -21.14 23.45 12.67
C ALA A 651 -22.30 22.89 11.84
N SER A 652 -22.04 22.55 10.58
CA SER A 652 -23.01 21.93 9.68
C SER A 652 -23.36 20.49 10.11
N GLN A 653 -22.35 19.69 10.50
CA GLN A 653 -22.56 18.35 11.03
C GLN A 653 -23.43 18.38 12.29
N ASP A 654 -23.10 19.24 13.25
CA ASP A 654 -23.81 19.32 14.53
C ASP A 654 -25.27 19.72 14.34
N LEU A 655 -25.52 20.67 13.43
CA LEU A 655 -26.89 21.04 13.08
C LEU A 655 -27.65 19.88 12.43
N LEU A 656 -27.06 19.17 11.47
CA LEU A 656 -27.68 18.01 10.82
C LEU A 656 -28.02 16.91 11.83
N MET A 657 -27.08 16.59 12.72
CA MET A 657 -27.27 15.62 13.81
C MET A 657 -28.45 16.01 14.72
N GLU A 658 -28.63 17.31 14.98
CA GLU A 658 -29.71 17.80 15.82
C GLU A 658 -31.08 17.78 15.12
N ILE A 659 -31.15 18.20 13.85
CA ILE A 659 -32.43 18.45 13.17
C ILE A 659 -33.00 17.20 12.50
N ILE A 660 -32.19 16.33 11.92
CA ILE A 660 -32.67 15.11 11.23
C ILE A 660 -33.64 14.29 12.10
N PRO A 661 -33.31 13.91 13.37
CA PRO A 661 -34.21 13.12 14.20
C PRO A 661 -35.48 13.85 14.65
N LYS A 662 -35.58 15.18 14.47
CA LYS A 662 -36.80 15.95 14.79
C LYS A 662 -37.81 15.92 13.64
N TYR A 663 -37.33 15.72 12.41
CA TYR A 663 -38.18 15.80 11.22
C TYR A 663 -38.45 14.44 10.59
N LEU A 664 -37.43 13.60 10.50
CA LEU A 664 -37.46 12.35 9.76
C LEU A 664 -37.71 11.15 10.67
N ASP A 665 -38.06 10.02 10.05
CA ASP A 665 -38.28 8.74 10.72
C ASP A 665 -37.01 8.30 11.45
N ARG A 666 -37.07 8.33 12.79
CA ARG A 666 -35.94 8.04 13.66
C ARG A 666 -35.42 6.62 13.51
N ASP A 667 -36.24 5.62 13.23
CA ASP A 667 -35.69 4.26 13.16
C ASP A 667 -35.18 3.92 11.76
N ALA A 668 -35.72 4.57 10.70
CA ALA A 668 -35.36 4.30 9.31
C ALA A 668 -34.28 5.24 8.75
N ILE A 669 -34.08 6.42 9.33
CA ILE A 669 -33.10 7.42 8.91
C ILE A 669 -32.31 7.88 10.13
N GLN A 670 -31.08 7.39 10.24
CA GLN A 670 -30.17 7.68 11.35
C GLN A 670 -29.05 8.60 10.87
N CYS A 671 -28.78 9.68 11.60
CA CYS A 671 -27.62 10.54 11.38
C CYS A 671 -26.58 10.26 12.45
N ILE A 672 -25.34 10.01 12.03
CA ILE A 672 -24.23 9.70 12.93
C ILE A 672 -23.05 10.63 12.67
N SER A 673 -22.34 10.98 13.74
CA SER A 673 -21.03 11.61 13.65
C SER A 673 -19.97 10.52 13.72
N ALA A 674 -18.98 10.60 12.84
CA ALA A 674 -17.90 9.63 12.74
C ALA A 674 -16.65 10.31 12.19
N GLY A 675 -15.52 10.16 12.84
CA GLY A 675 -14.23 10.49 12.27
C GLY A 675 -13.67 9.31 11.46
N PRO A 676 -12.40 9.41 11.02
CA PRO A 676 -11.73 8.32 10.31
C PRO A 676 -11.68 7.01 11.12
N PHE A 677 -11.62 7.10 12.46
CA PHE A 677 -11.62 5.93 13.35
C PHE A 677 -12.94 5.18 13.31
N GLU A 678 -14.05 5.88 13.54
CA GLU A 678 -15.39 5.30 13.53
C GLU A 678 -15.75 4.80 12.13
N MET A 679 -15.34 5.52 11.07
CA MET A 679 -15.60 5.14 9.67
C MET A 679 -15.03 3.78 9.31
N LYS A 680 -13.88 3.38 9.88
CA LYS A 680 -13.36 2.03 9.65
C LYS A 680 -14.37 0.96 10.08
N HIS A 681 -14.98 1.13 11.25
CA HIS A 681 -15.97 0.19 11.77
C HIS A 681 -17.31 0.29 11.05
N ILE A 682 -17.71 1.49 10.61
CA ILE A 682 -18.88 1.68 9.76
C ILE A 682 -18.74 0.84 8.49
N LEU A 683 -17.59 0.94 7.82
CA LEU A 683 -17.33 0.24 6.57
C LEU A 683 -17.14 -1.28 6.72
N GLU A 684 -16.99 -1.78 7.95
CA GLU A 684 -17.05 -3.22 8.26
C GLU A 684 -18.48 -3.75 8.33
N THR A 685 -19.50 -2.87 8.27
CA THR A 685 -20.91 -3.24 8.29
C THR A 685 -21.44 -3.49 6.88
N ARG A 686 -22.36 -4.46 6.73
CA ARG A 686 -22.98 -4.79 5.45
C ARG A 686 -24.07 -3.80 5.07
N PHE A 687 -23.73 -2.81 4.26
CA PHE A 687 -24.71 -1.96 3.60
C PHE A 687 -25.18 -2.57 2.27
N ASP A 688 -26.40 -2.24 1.87
CA ASP A 688 -26.97 -2.67 0.58
C ASP A 688 -26.68 -1.65 -0.54
N HIS A 689 -26.23 -0.44 -0.19
CA HIS A 689 -25.59 0.54 -1.08
C HIS A 689 -24.69 1.50 -0.28
N ILE A 690 -23.58 1.97 -0.86
CA ILE A 690 -22.77 3.05 -0.27
C ILE A 690 -22.67 4.22 -1.26
N PHE A 691 -23.15 5.38 -0.86
CA PHE A 691 -22.99 6.64 -1.57
C PHE A 691 -21.89 7.47 -0.87
N TYR A 692 -20.86 7.87 -1.60
CA TYR A 692 -19.75 8.64 -1.07
C TYR A 692 -19.41 9.82 -1.98
N THR A 693 -19.30 11.01 -1.40
CA THR A 693 -18.74 12.18 -2.07
C THR A 693 -17.43 12.60 -1.40
N GLY A 694 -16.37 12.77 -2.18
CA GLY A 694 -15.10 13.29 -1.67
C GLY A 694 -13.87 12.91 -2.51
N SER A 695 -12.72 12.72 -1.87
CA SER A 695 -11.46 12.44 -2.60
C SER A 695 -11.40 11.01 -3.16
N ALA A 696 -10.74 10.84 -4.31
CA ALA A 696 -10.47 9.54 -4.91
C ALA A 696 -9.63 8.61 -4.02
N LYS A 697 -8.73 9.18 -3.21
CA LYS A 697 -7.93 8.43 -2.24
C LYS A 697 -8.81 7.69 -1.22
N VAL A 698 -9.78 8.38 -0.65
CA VAL A 698 -10.71 7.79 0.34
C VAL A 698 -11.76 6.92 -0.35
N ALA A 699 -12.18 7.28 -1.57
CA ALA A 699 -13.10 6.47 -2.37
C ALA A 699 -12.58 5.05 -2.59
N LYS A 700 -11.28 4.88 -2.86
CA LYS A 700 -10.66 3.55 -2.98
C LYS A 700 -10.79 2.74 -1.70
N ILE A 701 -10.65 3.36 -0.52
CA ILE A 701 -10.86 2.70 0.79
C ILE A 701 -12.32 2.26 0.95
N VAL A 702 -13.27 3.16 0.65
CA VAL A 702 -14.71 2.87 0.69
C VAL A 702 -15.05 1.72 -0.25
N TYR A 703 -14.52 1.74 -1.47
CA TYR A 703 -14.82 0.74 -2.49
C TYR A 703 -14.22 -0.64 -2.15
N THR A 704 -12.99 -0.68 -1.63
CA THR A 704 -12.39 -1.91 -1.08
C THR A 704 -13.23 -2.49 0.05
N ALA A 705 -13.76 -1.65 0.95
CA ALA A 705 -14.63 -2.12 2.02
C ALA A 705 -15.97 -2.66 1.49
N ALA A 706 -16.58 -1.97 0.52
CA ALA A 706 -17.81 -2.39 -0.14
C ALA A 706 -17.65 -3.76 -0.85
N ALA A 707 -16.48 -4.01 -1.46
CA ALA A 707 -16.18 -5.24 -2.18
C ALA A 707 -16.30 -6.49 -1.28
N LYS A 708 -15.99 -6.39 0.02
CA LYS A 708 -16.12 -7.50 0.99
C LYS A 708 -17.54 -8.05 1.07
N TYR A 709 -18.54 -7.23 0.78
CA TYR A 709 -19.95 -7.58 0.85
C TYR A 709 -20.65 -7.54 -0.51
N LEU A 710 -19.90 -7.32 -1.60
CA LEU A 710 -20.43 -7.06 -2.94
C LEU A 710 -21.47 -5.91 -2.94
N THR A 711 -21.23 -4.91 -2.09
CA THR A 711 -22.12 -3.76 -1.97
C THR A 711 -21.92 -2.83 -3.17
N PRO A 712 -22.97 -2.49 -3.94
CA PRO A 712 -22.88 -1.48 -4.99
C PRO A 712 -22.54 -0.11 -4.38
N VAL A 713 -21.84 0.72 -5.14
CA VAL A 713 -21.41 2.05 -4.71
C VAL A 713 -21.76 3.12 -5.73
N THR A 714 -21.97 4.33 -5.24
CA THR A 714 -21.93 5.57 -6.04
C THR A 714 -20.81 6.43 -5.46
N LEU A 715 -19.80 6.74 -6.28
CA LEU A 715 -18.62 7.49 -5.86
C LEU A 715 -18.58 8.80 -6.67
N GLU A 716 -18.85 9.91 -6.00
CA GLU A 716 -18.81 11.27 -6.56
C GLU A 716 -17.50 11.94 -6.17
N LEU A 717 -16.52 11.99 -7.08
CA LEU A 717 -15.15 12.39 -6.76
C LEU A 717 -14.76 13.72 -7.41
N GLY A 718 -13.49 14.11 -7.29
CA GLY A 718 -12.96 15.32 -7.89
C GLY A 718 -12.17 15.05 -9.17
N GLY A 719 -11.29 15.98 -9.51
CA GLY A 719 -10.35 15.82 -10.61
C GLY A 719 -9.78 17.16 -11.08
N GLN A 720 -8.95 17.12 -12.12
CA GLN A 720 -8.32 18.32 -12.66
C GLN A 720 -9.05 18.78 -13.93
N GLY A 721 -10.30 19.22 -13.77
CA GLY A 721 -11.16 19.68 -14.86
C GLY A 721 -10.61 20.93 -15.58
N PRO A 722 -10.34 20.87 -16.89
CA PRO A 722 -9.89 22.03 -17.66
C PRO A 722 -11.04 22.93 -18.09
N ALA A 723 -10.72 24.20 -18.34
CA ALA A 723 -11.45 25.05 -19.28
C ALA A 723 -10.61 25.27 -20.54
N ILE A 724 -11.10 24.78 -21.69
CA ILE A 724 -10.50 24.97 -23.01
C ILE A 724 -11.05 26.27 -23.60
N VAL A 725 -10.20 27.22 -23.97
CA VAL A 725 -10.60 28.52 -24.54
C VAL A 725 -10.00 28.67 -25.93
N ALA A 726 -10.86 28.51 -26.95
CA ALA A 726 -10.47 28.56 -28.36
C ALA A 726 -10.47 30.01 -28.89
N PRO A 727 -9.80 30.31 -30.02
CA PRO A 727 -9.74 31.66 -30.60
C PRO A 727 -11.11 32.28 -30.92
N SER A 728 -12.12 31.45 -31.19
CA SER A 728 -13.49 31.87 -31.52
C SER A 728 -14.34 32.23 -30.31
N ALA A 729 -13.81 32.07 -29.09
CA ALA A 729 -14.52 32.35 -27.85
C ALA A 729 -14.86 33.84 -27.70
N ASP A 730 -15.99 34.13 -27.06
CA ASP A 730 -16.21 35.44 -26.46
C ASP A 730 -15.31 35.55 -25.23
N ILE A 731 -14.18 36.24 -25.39
CA ILE A 731 -13.12 36.34 -24.37
C ILE A 731 -13.64 36.98 -23.09
N ASP A 732 -14.53 37.97 -23.20
CA ASP A 732 -15.06 38.68 -22.05
C ASP A 732 -15.97 37.78 -21.21
N LEU A 733 -16.95 37.13 -21.85
CA LEU A 733 -17.84 36.19 -21.18
C LEU A 733 -17.09 34.97 -20.66
N ALA A 734 -16.13 34.44 -21.43
CA ALA A 734 -15.30 33.32 -21.00
C ALA A 734 -14.53 33.67 -19.72
N ALA A 735 -13.87 34.84 -19.69
CA ALA A 735 -13.16 35.29 -18.50
C ALA A 735 -14.11 35.50 -17.31
N LYS A 736 -15.31 36.08 -17.54
CA LYS A 736 -16.31 36.28 -16.49
C LYS A 736 -16.78 34.97 -15.88
N HIS A 737 -17.14 33.99 -16.71
CA HIS A 737 -17.67 32.69 -16.26
C HIS A 737 -16.60 31.87 -15.55
N VAL A 738 -15.36 31.86 -16.08
CA VAL A 738 -14.22 31.20 -15.41
C VAL A 738 -13.88 31.88 -14.09
N ALA A 739 -13.86 33.22 -14.03
CA ALA A 739 -13.62 33.96 -12.79
C ALA A 739 -14.71 33.65 -11.75
N TRP A 740 -15.99 33.65 -12.15
CA TRP A 740 -17.10 33.35 -11.25
C TRP A 740 -17.02 31.93 -10.70
N ALA A 741 -16.78 30.94 -11.57
CA ALA A 741 -16.63 29.55 -11.16
C ALA A 741 -15.47 29.41 -10.17
N LYS A 742 -14.33 30.05 -10.44
CA LYS A 742 -13.15 29.99 -9.57
C LYS A 742 -13.35 30.70 -8.23
N PHE A 743 -14.15 31.76 -8.24
CA PHE A 743 -14.48 32.55 -7.06
C PHE A 743 -15.44 31.81 -6.11
N MET A 744 -16.39 31.04 -6.68
CA MET A 744 -17.37 30.27 -5.90
C MET A 744 -16.68 29.34 -4.89
N ASN A 745 -17.11 29.43 -3.64
CA ASN A 745 -16.66 28.70 -2.47
C ASN A 745 -15.14 28.76 -2.27
N ALA A 746 -14.51 29.87 -2.67
CA ALA A 746 -13.06 30.02 -2.75
C ALA A 746 -12.39 28.90 -3.56
N GLY A 747 -13.01 28.43 -4.64
CA GLY A 747 -12.50 27.38 -5.50
C GLY A 747 -12.70 25.95 -4.97
N GLN A 748 -13.32 25.76 -3.80
CA GLN A 748 -13.50 24.46 -3.15
C GLN A 748 -14.73 23.71 -3.71
N VAL A 749 -14.69 23.39 -5.01
CA VAL A 749 -15.80 22.74 -5.74
C VAL A 749 -15.23 21.62 -6.62
N CYS A 750 -15.79 20.41 -6.59
CA CYS A 750 -15.26 19.26 -7.36
C CYS A 750 -15.32 19.47 -8.88
N ILE A 751 -16.26 20.32 -9.32
CA ILE A 751 -16.43 20.74 -10.72
C ILE A 751 -15.84 22.13 -10.99
N ASN A 752 -14.97 22.65 -10.11
CA ASN A 752 -14.32 23.93 -10.38
C ASN A 752 -13.41 23.86 -11.60
N VAL A 753 -13.09 25.02 -12.19
CA VAL A 753 -12.02 25.11 -13.19
C VAL A 753 -10.68 24.92 -12.47
N ASN A 754 -10.05 23.78 -12.71
CA ASN A 754 -8.74 23.49 -12.13
C ASN A 754 -7.67 24.33 -12.84
N HIS A 755 -7.64 24.30 -14.18
CA HIS A 755 -6.71 25.06 -15.01
C HIS A 755 -7.37 25.46 -16.34
N VAL A 756 -6.77 26.43 -17.03
CA VAL A 756 -7.20 26.89 -18.36
C VAL A 756 -6.19 26.45 -19.41
N LEU A 757 -6.69 25.86 -20.50
CA LEU A 757 -5.95 25.56 -21.73
C LEU A 757 -6.40 26.58 -22.78
N ILE A 758 -5.53 27.50 -23.19
CA ILE A 758 -5.92 28.65 -24.03
C ILE A 758 -5.01 28.82 -25.23
N ASP A 759 -5.60 29.20 -26.35
CA ASP A 759 -4.83 29.55 -27.53
C ASP A 759 -3.94 30.79 -27.24
N PRO A 760 -2.62 30.72 -27.51
CA PRO A 760 -1.69 31.80 -27.20
C PRO A 760 -2.07 33.15 -27.80
N SER A 761 -2.78 33.17 -28.94
CA SER A 761 -3.18 34.41 -29.62
C SER A 761 -4.18 35.26 -28.83
N ILE A 762 -4.94 34.66 -27.91
CA ILE A 762 -5.99 35.34 -27.11
C ILE A 762 -5.69 35.39 -25.61
N ARG A 763 -4.60 34.75 -25.14
CA ARG A 763 -4.24 34.66 -23.73
C ARG A 763 -4.20 36.01 -23.02
N GLU A 764 -3.47 36.99 -23.57
CA GLU A 764 -3.27 38.28 -22.90
C GLU A 764 -4.59 39.05 -22.72
N ALA A 765 -5.47 38.99 -23.72
CA ALA A 765 -6.80 39.57 -23.64
C ALA A 765 -7.66 38.88 -22.57
N PHE A 766 -7.64 37.55 -22.55
CA PHE A 766 -8.35 36.75 -21.54
C PHE A 766 -7.86 37.02 -20.12
N VAL A 767 -6.54 37.03 -19.90
CA VAL A 767 -5.91 37.36 -18.62
C VAL A 767 -6.32 38.76 -18.14
N THR A 768 -6.30 39.75 -19.05
CA THR A 768 -6.69 41.12 -18.71
C THR A 768 -8.14 41.19 -18.22
N ARG A 769 -9.06 40.46 -18.87
CA ARG A 769 -10.46 40.38 -18.45
C ARG A 769 -10.65 39.57 -17.17
N LEU A 770 -9.88 38.50 -16.96
CA LEU A 770 -9.89 37.76 -15.68
C LEU A 770 -9.49 38.64 -14.50
N ILE A 771 -8.41 39.43 -14.65
CA ILE A 771 -7.96 40.38 -13.63
C ILE A 771 -9.08 41.39 -13.32
N HIS A 772 -9.69 41.95 -14.37
CA HIS A 772 -10.80 42.88 -14.21
C HIS A 772 -11.96 42.29 -13.40
N TYR A 773 -12.39 41.06 -13.71
CA TYR A 773 -13.49 40.44 -12.98
C TYR A 773 -13.11 40.03 -11.56
N PHE A 774 -11.88 39.58 -11.30
CA PHE A 774 -11.43 39.36 -9.92
C PHE A 774 -11.37 40.65 -9.12
N ASP A 775 -10.88 41.75 -9.69
CA ASP A 775 -10.91 43.06 -9.03
C ASP A 775 -12.35 43.56 -8.82
N GLU A 776 -13.26 43.37 -9.78
CA GLU A 776 -14.68 43.69 -9.63
C GLU A 776 -15.32 42.89 -8.49
N PHE A 777 -15.08 41.57 -8.44
CA PHE A 777 -15.66 40.68 -7.42
C PHE A 777 -15.07 40.88 -6.04
N THR A 778 -13.84 41.38 -5.92
CA THR A 778 -13.16 41.60 -4.63
C THR A 778 -13.13 43.07 -4.21
N GLY A 779 -13.51 44.01 -5.09
CA GLY A 779 -13.25 45.43 -4.94
C GLY A 779 -11.76 45.81 -5.09
N GLY A 780 -10.93 44.88 -5.55
CA GLY A 780 -9.49 45.04 -5.75
C GLY A 780 -8.66 43.95 -5.06
N ARG A 781 -7.53 43.57 -5.67
CA ARG A 781 -6.66 42.47 -5.21
C ARG A 781 -6.17 42.55 -3.76
N GLU A 782 -6.04 43.76 -3.21
CA GLU A 782 -5.58 44.02 -1.83
C GLU A 782 -6.75 44.01 -0.82
N ASN A 783 -7.95 43.62 -1.24
CA ASN A 783 -9.11 43.55 -0.35
C ASN A 783 -9.38 42.12 0.11
N GLN A 784 -10.01 42.05 1.28
CA GLN A 784 -10.55 40.83 1.85
C GLN A 784 -12.03 41.04 2.17
N PRO A 785 -12.94 40.94 1.19
CA PRO A 785 -14.35 41.13 1.46
C PRO A 785 -14.92 40.09 2.43
N ASP A 786 -15.84 40.53 3.28
CA ASP A 786 -16.49 39.68 4.28
C ASP A 786 -17.44 38.65 3.66
N TYR A 787 -17.91 38.89 2.43
CA TYR A 787 -18.77 37.96 1.70
C TYR A 787 -18.01 36.83 0.99
N CYS A 788 -16.67 36.89 0.91
CA CYS A 788 -15.91 35.80 0.30
C CYS A 788 -15.85 34.58 1.22
N SER A 789 -16.07 33.40 0.65
CA SER A 789 -15.81 32.14 1.36
C SER A 789 -14.33 32.03 1.79
N ARG A 790 -14.06 31.24 2.83
CA ARG A 790 -12.72 30.96 3.36
C ARG A 790 -12.33 29.52 3.06
N ILE A 791 -11.02 29.26 3.06
CA ILE A 791 -10.52 27.90 3.02
C ILE A 791 -10.94 27.17 4.29
N ILE A 792 -11.45 25.94 4.16
CA ILE A 792 -12.13 25.22 5.24
C ILE A 792 -11.29 25.04 6.51
N ASN A 793 -9.96 24.97 6.41
CA ASN A 793 -9.05 24.89 7.57
C ASN A 793 -7.63 25.32 7.19
N GLU A 794 -6.79 25.49 8.21
CA GLU A 794 -5.38 25.89 8.03
C GLU A 794 -4.59 24.86 7.21
N ARG A 795 -4.87 23.57 7.37
CA ARG A 795 -4.19 22.52 6.60
C ARG A 795 -4.39 22.68 5.10
N ASN A 796 -5.62 22.95 4.65
CA ASN A 796 -5.91 23.18 3.24
C ASN A 796 -5.34 24.52 2.76
N PHE A 797 -5.29 25.53 3.63
CA PHE A 797 -4.63 26.80 3.33
C PHE A 797 -3.13 26.59 3.09
N ASP A 798 -2.44 25.94 4.02
CA ASP A 798 -0.99 25.68 3.97
C ASP A 798 -0.64 24.79 2.76
N ARG A 799 -1.53 23.85 2.38
CA ARG A 799 -1.40 23.05 1.16
C ARG A 799 -1.39 23.93 -0.09
N LEU A 800 -2.37 24.83 -0.22
CA LEU A 800 -2.47 25.74 -1.37
C LEU A 800 -1.26 26.68 -1.44
N GLU A 801 -0.82 27.21 -0.30
CA GLU A 801 0.38 28.04 -0.21
C GLU A 801 1.62 27.26 -0.66
N SER A 802 1.80 26.03 -0.18
CA SER A 802 2.93 25.17 -0.57
C SER A 802 2.91 24.75 -2.05
N LEU A 803 1.74 24.60 -2.66
CA LEU A 803 1.63 24.38 -4.11
C LEU A 803 2.05 25.64 -4.88
N LEU A 804 1.57 26.81 -4.46
CA LEU A 804 1.90 28.07 -5.10
C LEU A 804 3.39 28.42 -4.96
N ASP A 805 4.01 28.19 -3.80
CA ASP A 805 5.42 28.49 -3.55
C ASP A 805 6.38 27.62 -4.36
N ARG A 806 5.94 26.41 -4.75
CA ARG A 806 6.73 25.47 -5.55
C ARG A 806 6.49 25.60 -7.05
N THR A 807 5.59 26.49 -7.47
CA THR A 807 5.28 26.64 -8.89
C THR A 807 6.48 27.19 -9.66
N SER A 808 6.69 26.65 -10.85
CA SER A 808 7.60 27.20 -11.85
C SER A 808 6.93 28.29 -12.70
N GLY A 809 5.60 28.40 -12.63
CA GLY A 809 4.81 29.41 -13.30
C GLY A 809 5.01 30.81 -12.73
N LYS A 810 4.56 31.81 -13.48
CA LYS A 810 4.63 33.22 -13.09
C LYS A 810 3.30 33.68 -12.53
N VAL A 811 3.27 34.07 -11.26
CA VAL A 811 2.13 34.74 -10.65
C VAL A 811 2.00 36.14 -11.25
N ILE A 812 0.91 36.40 -11.95
CA ILE A 812 0.63 37.70 -12.59
C ILE A 812 -0.48 38.49 -11.87
N TYR A 813 -1.31 37.79 -11.11
CA TYR A 813 -2.29 38.36 -10.19
C TYR A 813 -2.27 37.49 -8.93
N GLY A 814 -2.05 38.08 -7.77
CA GLY A 814 -2.07 37.38 -6.50
C GLY A 814 -2.82 38.22 -5.48
N GLY A 815 -4.02 37.78 -5.11
CA GLY A 815 -4.79 38.43 -4.05
C GLY A 815 -4.18 38.21 -2.67
N ILE A 816 -4.68 38.94 -1.68
CA ILE A 816 -4.25 38.78 -0.27
C ILE A 816 -4.44 37.34 0.19
N ARG A 817 -3.44 36.86 0.93
CA ARG A 817 -3.46 35.57 1.63
C ARG A 817 -3.33 35.86 3.12
N ASN A 818 -4.32 35.43 3.90
CA ASN A 818 -4.37 35.62 5.34
C ASN A 818 -4.73 34.30 6.01
N ARG A 819 -3.71 33.63 6.54
CA ARG A 819 -3.81 32.31 7.18
C ARG A 819 -4.75 32.33 8.39
N GLN A 820 -4.69 33.38 9.22
CA GLN A 820 -5.49 33.51 10.45
C GLN A 820 -7.00 33.53 10.17
N THR A 821 -7.39 34.22 9.10
CA THR A 821 -8.79 34.29 8.66
C THR A 821 -9.13 33.23 7.62
N ARG A 822 -8.15 32.40 7.23
CA ARG A 822 -8.22 31.41 6.14
C ARG A 822 -8.65 32.00 4.80
N TYR A 823 -8.42 33.30 4.57
CA TYR A 823 -8.74 33.95 3.31
C TYR A 823 -7.61 33.77 2.31
N PHE A 824 -7.93 33.20 1.16
CA PHE A 824 -7.00 33.02 0.05
C PHE A 824 -7.59 33.74 -1.16
N GLY A 825 -7.00 34.86 -1.55
CA GLY A 825 -7.48 35.66 -2.68
C GLY A 825 -7.27 34.97 -4.03
N PRO A 826 -8.08 35.29 -5.05
CA PRO A 826 -7.89 34.78 -6.40
C PRO A 826 -6.45 35.00 -6.88
N THR A 827 -5.88 33.97 -7.50
CA THR A 827 -4.49 33.98 -7.97
C THR A 827 -4.43 33.45 -9.38
N ILE A 828 -3.82 34.20 -10.30
CA ILE A 828 -3.60 33.79 -11.70
C ILE A 828 -2.12 33.50 -11.90
N VAL A 829 -1.84 32.31 -12.42
CA VAL A 829 -0.47 31.85 -12.71
C VAL A 829 -0.39 31.51 -14.20
N VAL A 830 0.51 32.17 -14.93
CA VAL A 830 0.77 31.90 -16.36
C VAL A 830 2.09 31.19 -16.56
N ASN A 831 2.37 30.72 -17.77
CA ASN A 831 3.58 29.96 -18.12
C ASN A 831 3.73 28.70 -17.26
N VAL A 832 2.61 28.03 -16.97
CA VAL A 832 2.58 26.80 -16.18
C VAL A 832 2.89 25.61 -17.09
N ASN A 833 3.89 24.81 -16.72
CA ASN A 833 4.26 23.61 -17.44
C ASN A 833 3.40 22.40 -17.00
N PRO A 834 3.22 21.37 -17.84
CA PRO A 834 2.49 20.14 -17.47
C PRO A 834 2.94 19.48 -16.17
N ASP A 835 4.25 19.51 -15.86
CA ASP A 835 4.84 18.91 -14.66
C ASP A 835 4.88 19.85 -13.44
N ASP A 836 4.19 21.00 -13.52
CA ASP A 836 4.18 21.99 -12.43
C ASP A 836 3.46 21.46 -11.18
N SER A 837 3.91 21.91 -10.01
CA SER A 837 3.26 21.63 -8.73
C SER A 837 1.75 21.94 -8.73
N LEU A 838 1.29 22.99 -9.42
CA LEU A 838 -0.12 23.36 -9.50
C LEU A 838 -0.98 22.35 -10.29
N LEU A 839 -0.34 21.46 -11.06
CA LEU A 839 -0.98 20.38 -11.81
C LEU A 839 -0.67 19.00 -11.22
N SER A 840 0.03 18.92 -10.10
CA SER A 840 0.36 17.64 -9.44
C SER A 840 -0.81 17.01 -8.68
N GLU A 841 -1.82 17.81 -8.33
CA GLU A 841 -3.04 17.37 -7.67
C GLU A 841 -4.21 18.33 -7.93
N GLU A 842 -5.42 17.95 -7.53
CA GLU A 842 -6.59 18.84 -7.57
C GLU A 842 -6.36 20.07 -6.68
N LEU A 843 -6.51 21.27 -7.26
CA LEU A 843 -6.24 22.52 -6.56
C LEU A 843 -7.27 22.77 -5.48
N PHE A 844 -8.57 22.60 -5.75
CA PHE A 844 -9.64 22.80 -4.77
C PHE A 844 -9.49 24.11 -3.98
N GLY A 845 -9.16 25.19 -4.69
CA GLY A 845 -8.80 26.48 -4.15
C GLY A 845 -8.71 27.55 -5.24
N PRO A 846 -8.52 28.83 -4.88
CA PRO A 846 -8.69 29.96 -5.79
C PRO A 846 -7.40 30.30 -6.57
N ILE A 847 -6.63 29.28 -6.96
CA ILE A 847 -5.45 29.40 -7.83
C ILE A 847 -5.80 28.91 -9.23
N LEU A 848 -5.59 29.73 -10.25
CA LEU A 848 -5.94 29.44 -11.64
C LEU A 848 -4.67 29.43 -12.53
N PRO A 849 -4.10 28.23 -12.78
CA PRO A 849 -3.08 28.02 -13.79
C PRO A 849 -3.64 28.25 -15.20
N ILE A 850 -2.88 28.94 -16.04
CA ILE A 850 -3.16 29.16 -17.46
C ILE A 850 -2.01 28.60 -18.28
N ILE A 851 -2.35 27.73 -19.22
CA ILE A 851 -1.43 26.95 -20.04
C ILE A 851 -1.71 27.26 -21.51
N ASP A 852 -0.66 27.56 -22.25
CA ASP A 852 -0.71 27.79 -23.69
C ASP A 852 -0.97 26.46 -24.43
N ALA A 853 -2.09 26.38 -25.14
CA ALA A 853 -2.46 25.20 -25.93
C ALA A 853 -3.41 25.59 -27.07
N ASP A 854 -3.08 25.17 -28.29
CA ASP A 854 -4.08 25.10 -29.36
C ASP A 854 -5.11 23.98 -29.07
N LEU A 855 -6.15 23.88 -29.90
CA LEU A 855 -7.22 22.91 -29.68
C LEU A 855 -6.71 21.46 -29.65
N ASP A 856 -5.78 21.10 -30.55
CA ASP A 856 -5.25 19.74 -30.64
C ASP A 856 -4.42 19.39 -29.40
N THR A 857 -3.58 20.33 -28.95
CA THR A 857 -2.79 20.18 -27.71
C THR A 857 -3.71 20.10 -26.50
N ALA A 858 -4.76 20.93 -26.43
CA ALA A 858 -5.71 20.95 -25.33
C ALA A 858 -6.50 19.63 -25.21
N ILE A 859 -6.97 19.09 -26.34
CA ILE A 859 -7.64 17.78 -26.40
C ILE A 859 -6.65 16.68 -25.99
N SER A 860 -5.44 16.69 -26.53
CA SER A 860 -4.42 15.69 -26.22
C SER A 860 -4.05 15.69 -24.74
N PHE A 861 -3.84 16.88 -24.16
CA PHE A 861 -3.54 17.08 -22.74
C PHE A 861 -4.68 16.57 -21.85
N THR A 862 -5.93 16.90 -22.20
CA THR A 862 -7.10 16.45 -21.44
C THR A 862 -7.22 14.93 -21.48
N ARG A 863 -7.01 14.32 -22.66
CA ARG A 863 -7.08 12.86 -22.86
C ARG A 863 -5.94 12.10 -22.18
N SER A 864 -4.76 12.69 -22.02
CA SER A 864 -3.63 12.03 -21.37
C SER A 864 -3.73 11.99 -19.84
N ASN A 865 -4.62 12.76 -19.25
CA ASN A 865 -4.84 12.84 -17.81
C ASN A 865 -6.06 12.03 -17.36
N GLU A 866 -6.18 11.83 -16.04
CA GLU A 866 -7.37 11.20 -15.44
C GLU A 866 -8.65 11.96 -15.84
N HIS A 867 -9.71 11.23 -16.17
CA HIS A 867 -10.97 11.84 -16.60
C HIS A 867 -11.54 12.74 -15.50
N PRO A 868 -11.72 14.05 -15.76
CA PRO A 868 -12.22 14.97 -14.76
C PRO A 868 -13.74 14.83 -14.56
N LEU A 869 -14.24 15.29 -13.42
CA LEU A 869 -15.68 15.32 -13.17
C LEU A 869 -16.39 16.31 -14.12
N ALA A 870 -15.76 17.45 -14.39
CA ALA A 870 -16.27 18.46 -15.31
C ALA A 870 -15.20 18.90 -16.32
N LEU A 871 -15.66 19.14 -17.56
CA LEU A 871 -14.91 19.77 -18.64
C LEU A 871 -15.64 21.01 -19.12
N TYR A 872 -14.90 22.10 -19.36
CA TYR A 872 -15.44 23.33 -19.91
C TYR A 872 -14.78 23.67 -21.23
N ALA A 873 -15.55 24.20 -22.18
CA ALA A 873 -15.03 24.63 -23.46
C ALA A 873 -15.72 25.91 -23.95
N PHE A 874 -14.93 26.93 -24.27
CA PHE A 874 -15.39 28.20 -24.80
C PHE A 874 -15.02 28.28 -26.28
N THR A 875 -16.04 28.18 -27.14
CA THR A 875 -15.93 28.21 -28.60
C THR A 875 -17.30 28.47 -29.24
N ASN A 876 -17.29 29.20 -30.37
CA ASN A 876 -18.46 29.41 -31.20
C ASN A 876 -18.48 28.51 -32.46
N VAL A 877 -17.51 27.60 -32.59
CA VAL A 877 -17.36 26.72 -33.75
C VAL A 877 -17.87 25.32 -33.44
N GLU A 878 -18.88 24.87 -34.19
CA GLU A 878 -19.58 23.60 -33.90
C GLU A 878 -18.70 22.35 -34.12
N SER A 879 -17.79 22.41 -35.10
CA SER A 879 -16.83 21.33 -35.31
C SER A 879 -15.86 21.17 -34.14
N GLU A 880 -15.48 22.26 -33.46
CA GLU A 880 -14.62 22.20 -32.26
C GLU A 880 -15.36 21.55 -31.09
N LYS A 881 -16.63 21.91 -30.88
CA LYS A 881 -17.48 21.26 -29.85
C LYS A 881 -17.60 19.76 -30.08
N THR A 882 -17.86 19.37 -31.32
CA THR A 882 -17.99 17.96 -31.73
C THR A 882 -16.69 17.20 -31.46
N ARG A 883 -15.54 17.79 -31.80
CA ARG A 883 -14.24 17.19 -31.53
C ARG A 883 -13.98 17.02 -30.03
N ILE A 884 -14.21 18.05 -29.23
CA ILE A 884 -14.03 17.99 -27.77
C ILE A 884 -14.91 16.87 -27.17
N GLN A 885 -16.17 16.76 -27.58
CA GLN A 885 -17.08 15.71 -27.11
C GLN A 885 -16.64 14.30 -27.53
N ASN A 886 -16.12 14.13 -28.74
CA ASN A 886 -15.77 12.81 -29.28
C ASN A 886 -14.37 12.35 -28.87
N GLU A 887 -13.45 13.28 -28.60
CA GLU A 887 -12.03 13.00 -28.39
C GLU A 887 -11.60 13.08 -26.92
N THR A 888 -12.50 13.48 -26.01
CA THR A 888 -12.26 13.55 -24.55
C THR A 888 -13.32 12.80 -23.74
N ALA A 889 -13.02 12.50 -22.47
CA ALA A 889 -13.95 11.87 -21.54
C ALA A 889 -14.00 12.65 -20.21
N SER A 890 -15.20 12.89 -19.69
CA SER A 890 -15.46 13.59 -18.42
C SER A 890 -16.83 13.17 -17.87
N GLY A 891 -17.11 13.49 -16.61
CA GLY A 891 -18.45 13.27 -16.03
C GLY A 891 -19.53 14.10 -16.72
N GLY A 892 -19.23 15.38 -16.97
CA GLY A 892 -20.08 16.27 -17.76
C GLY A 892 -19.30 17.40 -18.44
N VAL A 893 -19.88 17.95 -19.51
CA VAL A 893 -19.29 19.05 -20.29
C VAL A 893 -20.25 20.24 -20.36
N THR A 894 -19.71 21.46 -20.25
CA THR A 894 -20.47 22.69 -20.53
C THR A 894 -19.73 23.56 -21.54
N PHE A 895 -20.47 24.00 -22.55
CA PHE A 895 -19.96 24.92 -23.57
C PHE A 895 -20.35 26.36 -23.25
N ASN A 896 -19.38 27.26 -23.35
CA ASN A 896 -19.53 28.72 -23.17
C ASN A 896 -20.02 29.16 -21.77
N ASP A 897 -19.95 28.26 -20.78
CA ASP A 897 -20.26 28.52 -19.38
C ASP A 897 -19.58 27.47 -18.48
N CYS A 898 -19.71 27.63 -17.17
CA CYS A 898 -19.23 26.69 -16.16
C CYS A 898 -20.37 26.19 -15.28
N ILE A 899 -20.22 25.01 -14.66
CA ILE A 899 -21.13 24.43 -13.65
C ILE A 899 -22.54 24.04 -14.13
N LEU A 900 -23.06 24.59 -15.22
CA LEU A 900 -24.48 24.44 -15.63
C LEU A 900 -24.94 22.99 -15.84
N HIS A 901 -24.10 22.10 -16.38
CA HIS A 901 -24.48 20.69 -16.54
C HIS A 901 -24.82 20.01 -15.20
N ALA A 902 -24.16 20.41 -14.11
CA ALA A 902 -24.42 19.91 -12.76
C ALA A 902 -25.68 20.53 -12.13
N ALA A 903 -26.11 21.70 -12.61
CA ALA A 903 -27.33 22.35 -12.15
C ALA A 903 -28.61 21.79 -12.82
N ALA A 904 -28.46 20.93 -13.83
CA ALA A 904 -29.57 20.28 -14.51
C ALA A 904 -30.16 19.12 -13.66
N LEU A 905 -31.01 19.45 -12.69
CA LEU A 905 -31.52 18.53 -11.65
C LEU A 905 -32.22 17.24 -12.15
N ASP A 906 -32.68 17.20 -13.40
CA ASP A 906 -33.32 16.02 -14.01
C ASP A 906 -32.35 15.18 -14.88
N ALA A 907 -31.10 15.64 -15.06
CA ALA A 907 -30.04 14.96 -15.79
C ALA A 907 -29.13 14.17 -14.83
N PRO A 908 -28.44 13.11 -15.28
CA PRO A 908 -27.53 12.38 -14.42
C PRO A 908 -26.29 13.23 -14.13
N PHE A 909 -25.94 13.35 -12.85
CA PHE A 909 -24.67 13.92 -12.42
C PHE A 909 -23.81 12.82 -11.79
N GLY A 910 -22.58 12.66 -12.27
CA GLY A 910 -21.65 11.63 -11.82
C GLY A 910 -20.33 11.67 -12.58
N GLY A 911 -19.31 11.05 -12.02
CA GLY A 911 -17.98 10.94 -12.63
C GLY A 911 -17.78 9.72 -13.51
N VAL A 912 -16.60 9.64 -14.14
CA VAL A 912 -16.14 8.48 -14.90
C VAL A 912 -14.66 8.22 -14.59
N GLY A 913 -14.28 6.96 -14.38
CA GLY A 913 -12.91 6.62 -14.01
C GLY A 913 -12.54 7.18 -12.63
N ASN A 914 -11.45 7.91 -12.52
CA ASN A 914 -10.96 8.42 -11.23
C ASN A 914 -11.79 9.60 -10.67
N SER A 915 -12.66 10.22 -11.49
CA SER A 915 -13.65 11.21 -11.02
C SER A 915 -14.94 10.60 -10.47
N GLY A 916 -15.15 9.29 -10.62
CA GLY A 916 -16.28 8.62 -10.01
C GLY A 916 -16.84 7.42 -10.77
N ILE A 917 -17.78 6.74 -10.12
CA ILE A 917 -18.61 5.68 -10.70
C ILE A 917 -20.04 5.79 -10.21
N GLY A 918 -21.00 5.55 -11.11
CA GLY A 918 -22.41 5.80 -10.86
C GLY A 918 -22.78 7.27 -11.09
N SER A 919 -24.07 7.56 -10.96
CA SER A 919 -24.61 8.92 -11.07
C SER A 919 -25.89 9.04 -10.26
N TYR A 920 -26.26 10.27 -9.92
CA TYR A 920 -27.51 10.58 -9.23
C TYR A 920 -28.19 11.81 -9.85
N HIS A 921 -29.05 12.48 -9.07
CA HIS A 921 -30.05 13.49 -9.46
C HIS A 921 -31.33 12.90 -10.08
N GLY A 922 -32.46 13.52 -9.75
CA GLY A 922 -33.79 13.15 -10.26
C GLY A 922 -34.06 11.64 -10.31
N LYS A 923 -34.54 11.17 -11.48
CA LYS A 923 -34.79 9.73 -11.73
C LYS A 923 -33.53 8.89 -11.57
N TYR A 924 -32.36 9.38 -11.95
CA TYR A 924 -31.10 8.63 -11.91
C TYR A 924 -30.65 8.34 -10.48
N GLY A 925 -30.86 9.29 -9.56
CA GLY A 925 -30.66 9.05 -8.13
C GLY A 925 -31.55 7.94 -7.59
N ILE A 926 -32.84 7.94 -7.94
CA ILE A 926 -33.76 6.86 -7.53
C ILE A 926 -33.28 5.51 -8.05
N LEU A 927 -32.82 5.47 -9.31
CA LEU A 927 -32.27 4.26 -9.92
C LEU A 927 -30.98 3.80 -9.23
N ALA A 928 -30.09 4.71 -8.83
CA ALA A 928 -28.86 4.38 -8.10
C ALA A 928 -29.15 3.66 -6.77
N PHE A 929 -30.28 3.97 -6.12
CA PHE A 929 -30.72 3.31 -4.89
C PHE A 929 -31.75 2.18 -5.10
N SER A 930 -32.00 1.76 -6.36
CA SER A 930 -32.98 0.74 -6.71
C SER A 930 -32.36 -0.44 -7.48
N HIS A 931 -32.81 -1.65 -7.16
CA HIS A 931 -32.60 -2.83 -7.99
C HIS A 931 -33.71 -2.94 -9.04
N LEU A 932 -33.32 -3.09 -10.32
CA LEU A 932 -34.24 -3.37 -11.42
C LEU A 932 -34.54 -4.87 -11.50
N ARG A 933 -35.63 -5.28 -10.87
CA ARG A 933 -36.06 -6.68 -10.79
C ARG A 933 -37.02 -7.04 -11.92
N THR A 934 -36.57 -7.91 -12.82
CA THR A 934 -37.44 -8.48 -13.85
C THR A 934 -38.27 -9.64 -13.31
N TYR A 935 -39.57 -9.64 -13.56
CA TYR A 935 -40.41 -10.83 -13.44
C TYR A 935 -41.20 -11.06 -14.72
N ALA A 936 -41.49 -12.32 -15.01
CA ALA A 936 -42.34 -12.74 -16.11
C ALA A 936 -43.38 -13.73 -15.59
N ASN A 937 -44.59 -13.65 -16.15
CA ASN A 937 -45.62 -14.64 -15.89
C ASN A 937 -45.36 -15.90 -16.73
N ALA A 938 -45.95 -17.01 -16.30
CA ALA A 938 -45.96 -18.22 -17.09
C ALA A 938 -46.55 -17.93 -18.48
N ILE A 939 -45.99 -18.59 -19.48
CA ILE A 939 -46.53 -18.60 -20.84
C ILE A 939 -47.98 -19.11 -20.77
N PRO A 940 -48.93 -18.47 -21.47
CA PRO A 940 -50.31 -18.94 -21.50
C PRO A 940 -50.43 -20.42 -21.90
N THR A 941 -51.25 -21.19 -21.18
CA THR A 941 -51.38 -22.66 -21.30
C THR A 941 -51.69 -23.12 -22.72
N TRP A 942 -52.36 -22.31 -23.54
CA TRP A 942 -52.66 -22.65 -24.94
C TRP A 942 -51.41 -22.73 -25.84
N MET A 943 -50.27 -22.17 -25.43
CA MET A 943 -48.99 -22.29 -26.14
C MET A 943 -48.13 -23.46 -25.68
N GLU A 944 -48.57 -24.23 -24.67
CA GLU A 944 -47.81 -25.37 -24.14
C GLU A 944 -47.54 -26.43 -25.22
N GLY A 945 -48.46 -26.61 -26.18
CA GLY A 945 -48.27 -27.53 -27.31
C GLY A 945 -47.17 -27.12 -28.29
N VAL A 946 -46.97 -25.81 -28.48
CA VAL A 946 -45.88 -25.26 -29.32
C VAL A 946 -44.55 -25.31 -28.56
N MET A 947 -44.58 -24.93 -27.29
CA MET A 947 -43.42 -24.99 -26.40
C MET A 947 -43.03 -26.43 -26.04
N GLY A 948 -43.89 -27.43 -26.26
CA GLY A 948 -43.61 -28.83 -26.01
C GLY A 948 -42.37 -29.36 -26.74
N ALA A 949 -42.02 -28.77 -27.88
CA ALA A 949 -40.79 -29.08 -28.61
C ALA A 949 -39.50 -28.75 -27.80
N ARG A 950 -39.59 -27.95 -26.74
CA ARG A 950 -38.44 -27.58 -25.89
C ARG A 950 -38.14 -28.63 -24.83
N TYR A 951 -39.09 -29.54 -24.58
CA TYR A 951 -38.95 -30.56 -23.56
C TYR A 951 -38.23 -31.79 -24.11
N PRO A 952 -37.44 -32.48 -23.28
CA PRO A 952 -36.86 -33.77 -23.65
C PRO A 952 -37.92 -34.81 -24.05
N PRO A 953 -37.59 -35.75 -24.96
CA PRO A 953 -36.28 -35.91 -25.60
C PRO A 953 -36.03 -34.88 -26.72
N TYR A 954 -34.80 -34.39 -26.79
CA TYR A 954 -34.39 -33.47 -27.85
C TYR A 954 -34.23 -34.23 -29.17
N SER A 955 -34.77 -33.68 -30.26
CA SER A 955 -34.71 -34.25 -31.61
C SER A 955 -34.47 -33.16 -32.65
N ASP A 956 -33.87 -33.50 -33.79
CA ASP A 956 -33.63 -32.56 -34.90
C ASP A 956 -34.94 -31.96 -35.43
N ALA A 957 -36.04 -32.72 -35.38
CA ALA A 957 -37.37 -32.26 -35.73
C ALA A 957 -37.87 -31.15 -34.78
N ASN A 958 -37.60 -31.28 -33.48
CA ASN A 958 -37.94 -30.27 -32.48
C ASN A 958 -37.00 -29.06 -32.55
N MET A 959 -35.71 -29.28 -32.84
CA MET A 959 -34.72 -28.22 -33.05
C MET A 959 -35.12 -27.32 -34.23
N THR A 960 -35.50 -27.91 -35.36
CA THR A 960 -35.89 -27.15 -36.57
C THR A 960 -37.18 -26.35 -36.35
N LYS A 961 -38.09 -26.84 -35.49
CA LYS A 961 -39.34 -26.14 -35.13
C LYS A 961 -39.11 -24.92 -34.21
N LEU A 962 -38.15 -25.01 -33.29
CA LEU A 962 -37.90 -23.95 -32.30
C LEU A 962 -36.82 -22.95 -32.71
N SER A 963 -35.85 -23.38 -33.52
CA SER A 963 -34.67 -22.59 -33.88
C SER A 963 -34.50 -22.56 -35.41
N PRO A 964 -35.34 -21.80 -36.14
CA PRO A 964 -35.12 -21.61 -37.56
C PRO A 964 -33.76 -20.95 -37.81
N PRO A 965 -33.08 -21.26 -38.93
CA PRO A 965 -31.76 -20.71 -39.22
C PRO A 965 -31.80 -19.18 -39.33
N VAL A 966 -31.00 -18.51 -38.49
CA VAL A 966 -30.85 -17.05 -38.50
C VAL A 966 -30.04 -16.64 -39.71
N LYS A 967 -30.57 -15.73 -40.53
CA LYS A 967 -29.85 -15.14 -41.66
C LYS A 967 -29.34 -13.77 -41.25
N ALA A 968 -28.03 -13.60 -41.22
CA ALA A 968 -27.42 -12.29 -41.00
C ALA A 968 -27.75 -11.37 -42.20
N PRO A 969 -28.15 -10.11 -41.96
CA PRO A 969 -28.32 -9.12 -43.02
C PRO A 969 -26.99 -8.55 -43.53
N PHE A 970 -25.86 -9.10 -43.07
CA PHE A 970 -24.50 -8.74 -43.42
C PHE A 970 -23.68 -10.00 -43.73
N ASP A 971 -22.61 -9.83 -44.50
CA ASP A 971 -21.69 -10.92 -44.82
C ASP A 971 -20.68 -11.17 -43.68
N ARG A 972 -19.74 -12.11 -43.89
CA ARG A 972 -18.69 -12.43 -42.91
C ARG A 972 -17.65 -11.33 -42.73
N GLU A 973 -17.62 -10.35 -43.62
CA GLU A 973 -16.73 -9.20 -43.58
C GLU A 973 -17.41 -7.98 -42.91
N GLY A 974 -18.71 -8.10 -42.58
CA GLY A 974 -19.49 -7.06 -41.90
C GLY A 974 -20.15 -6.07 -42.86
N ASN A 975 -20.13 -6.33 -44.17
CA ASN A 975 -20.79 -5.47 -45.14
C ASN A 975 -22.29 -5.75 -45.16
N ASP A 976 -23.10 -4.69 -45.11
CA ASP A 976 -24.56 -4.80 -45.22
C ASP A 976 -24.96 -5.34 -46.59
N ILE A 977 -25.61 -6.51 -46.60
CA ILE A 977 -26.14 -7.12 -47.82
C ILE A 977 -27.53 -6.53 -48.06
N THR A 978 -27.64 -5.34 -48.67
CA THR A 978 -28.97 -4.81 -49.02
C THR A 978 -29.10 -4.28 -50.44
N SER A 979 -30.07 -4.84 -51.18
CA SER A 979 -31.06 -4.04 -51.94
C SER A 979 -32.23 -4.89 -52.45
N ARG A 980 -32.03 -6.13 -52.95
CA ARG A 980 -33.15 -6.91 -53.55
C ARG A 980 -33.94 -7.81 -52.60
N SER A 981 -33.37 -8.32 -51.51
CA SER A 981 -34.06 -9.27 -50.62
C SER A 981 -35.04 -8.60 -49.65
N LYS A 982 -34.75 -7.39 -49.16
CA LYS A 982 -35.66 -6.61 -48.30
C LYS A 982 -36.98 -6.29 -49.03
N PHE A 983 -36.96 -5.98 -50.33
CA PHE A 983 -38.18 -5.71 -51.09
C PHE A 983 -39.08 -6.95 -51.23
N LEU A 984 -38.46 -8.11 -51.51
CA LEU A 984 -39.17 -9.40 -51.65
C LEU A 984 -39.71 -9.94 -50.32
N SER A 985 -38.97 -9.79 -49.21
CA SER A 985 -39.44 -10.24 -47.89
C SER A 985 -40.56 -9.35 -47.34
N THR A 986 -40.49 -8.04 -47.57
CA THR A 986 -41.55 -7.10 -47.17
C THR A 986 -42.82 -7.33 -48.00
N ALA A 987 -42.68 -7.59 -49.31
CA ALA A 987 -43.81 -7.96 -50.19
C ALA A 987 -44.45 -9.30 -49.79
N ALA A 988 -43.65 -10.31 -49.44
CA ALA A 988 -44.17 -11.60 -48.96
C ALA A 988 -44.87 -11.49 -47.60
N THR A 989 -44.34 -10.67 -46.69
CA THR A 989 -44.96 -10.45 -45.37
C THR A 989 -46.26 -9.65 -45.49
N LEU A 990 -46.32 -8.66 -46.39
CA LEU A 990 -47.56 -7.96 -46.75
C LEU A 990 -48.59 -8.86 -47.44
N ALA A 991 -48.14 -9.82 -48.27
CA ALA A 991 -49.02 -10.82 -48.87
C ALA A 991 -49.59 -11.80 -47.82
N VAL A 992 -48.78 -12.23 -46.84
CA VAL A 992 -49.22 -13.09 -45.73
C VAL A 992 -50.17 -12.34 -44.79
N LEU A 993 -49.89 -11.06 -44.47
CA LEU A 993 -50.82 -10.22 -43.70
C LEU A 993 -52.11 -9.95 -44.48
N GLY A 994 -52.04 -9.68 -45.78
CA GLY A 994 -53.21 -9.55 -46.65
C GLY A 994 -54.04 -10.83 -46.73
N PHE A 995 -53.41 -11.99 -46.80
CA PHE A 995 -54.07 -13.31 -46.77
C PHE A 995 -54.67 -13.63 -45.40
N SER A 996 -54.03 -13.18 -44.32
CA SER A 996 -54.52 -13.31 -42.94
C SER A 996 -55.76 -12.42 -42.74
N VAL A 997 -55.70 -11.16 -43.17
CA VAL A 997 -56.85 -10.24 -43.13
C VAL A 997 -58.00 -10.74 -44.03
N TRP A 998 -57.69 -11.37 -45.18
CA TRP A 998 -58.68 -12.03 -46.03
C TRP A 998 -59.33 -13.26 -45.36
N MET A 999 -58.54 -14.12 -44.72
CA MET A 999 -59.03 -15.28 -43.94
C MET A 999 -59.88 -14.87 -42.73
N PHE A 1000 -59.50 -13.81 -42.02
CA PHE A 1000 -60.26 -13.32 -40.87
C PHE A 1000 -61.46 -12.45 -41.28
N GLY A 1001 -61.42 -11.73 -42.41
CA GLY A 1001 -62.55 -11.01 -42.98
C GLY A 1001 -63.61 -11.92 -43.62
N ALA A 1002 -63.23 -13.11 -44.09
CA ALA A 1002 -64.17 -14.10 -44.64
C ALA A 1002 -64.99 -14.85 -43.56
N ARG A 1003 -64.60 -14.76 -42.28
CA ARG A 1003 -65.32 -15.41 -41.16
C ARG A 1003 -66.72 -14.87 -40.92
N GLU A 1004 -67.04 -13.66 -41.41
CA GLU A 1004 -68.38 -13.09 -41.28
C GLU A 1004 -69.39 -13.61 -42.32
N LYS A 1005 -68.95 -14.34 -43.35
CA LYS A 1005 -69.83 -14.81 -44.45
C LYS A 1005 -70.00 -16.34 -44.56
N LEU A 1006 -69.80 -17.09 -43.48
CA LEU A 1006 -70.01 -18.55 -43.49
C LEU A 1006 -71.43 -18.93 -43.03
N PRO A 1007 -72.15 -19.80 -43.78
CA PRO A 1007 -73.51 -20.22 -43.44
C PRO A 1007 -73.56 -21.03 -42.11
N PRO A 1008 -74.70 -21.01 -41.39
CA PRO A 1008 -74.77 -21.41 -39.98
C PRO A 1008 -74.36 -22.85 -39.68
N TYR A 1009 -74.47 -23.76 -40.65
CA TYR A 1009 -74.14 -25.18 -40.45
C TYR A 1009 -72.63 -25.43 -40.29
N ALA A 1010 -71.76 -24.59 -40.89
CA ALA A 1010 -70.31 -24.74 -40.80
C ALA A 1010 -69.72 -24.26 -39.45
N LYS A 1011 -70.43 -23.39 -38.72
CA LYS A 1011 -69.99 -22.89 -37.41
C LYS A 1011 -70.08 -23.94 -36.30
N ASN A 1012 -70.93 -24.96 -36.45
CA ASN A 1012 -71.09 -26.02 -35.44
C ASN A 1012 -70.01 -27.11 -35.50
N TRP A 1013 -69.30 -27.25 -36.62
CA TRP A 1013 -68.23 -28.26 -36.74
C TRP A 1013 -66.93 -27.81 -36.06
N LEU A 1014 -66.68 -26.50 -35.99
CA LEU A 1014 -65.48 -25.90 -35.37
C LEU A 1014 -65.58 -25.70 -33.84
N ARG A 1015 -66.67 -26.15 -33.22
CA ARG A 1015 -66.93 -26.03 -31.77
C ARG A 1015 -66.80 -27.36 -31.01
N LYS A 1016 -66.43 -28.44 -31.71
CA LYS A 1016 -65.88 -29.67 -31.12
C LYS A 1016 -64.38 -29.68 -31.40
#